data_AF-A0A150QFF3-F1
#
_entry.id   AF-A0A150QFF3-F1
#
_cell.length_a   1.000
_cell.length_b   1.000
_cell.length_c   1.000
_cell.angle_alpha   90.00
_cell.angle_beta   90.00
_cell.angle_gamma   90.00
#
_symmetry.space_group_name_H-M   'P 1'
#
loop_
_entity.id
_entity.type
_entity.pdbx_description
1 polymer ?
#
loop_
_entity_poly.entity_id
_entity_poly.type
_entity_poly.pdbx_seq_one_letter_code
_entity_poly.pdbx_strand_id
1 'polypeptide(L)'
;MTDTSVRQVALSLLCGREGGLARSHRGLAAFWQSVADDVLINPASPETRAQLATLDAWLTDGPACALVAGQDPVFRSALLSRWALSVAERRAAEVIFVPVSACFGTAVERDMLKLFVGLFKGSTTAMFSRPRSPGEMISAIRLALMGVGWVSSVPDEENPQLLVVLDGVERAADGWPDPRIPFLSEPGEGARIVVSVDAEGHAPSGMLWRDRLAWAAEEMTLISYPADCPSSDEVTSARRTLASLGEEGALAARVFDALAAILAPVSRDELVRAVGVSLTELEAFERAPDPARRLVVTGDVGAYRFRGDAVHACWAVSDGLAAIEDAIVARGLSALHARTSASEPDIAWPPYLVEYLGAHMTRRCAGVTDFMDLVSPTWLRIWMDRPGGLVGFLTDARRARRAAEDALLAVCGSGTEGDARAEAERSARVCDVVWCALVEGALCAKEGSRNEARDPTEPYTEPTVDLARPTGAARERAEALVTFASLLTGSEQQLVQGWATDACAGLEQIIPRPIPRVATDPSAADPERTRRIRAGATYDEVDEYLSRDMVIRPTDLSPDEAWRLAENRAGESRMVSFAGILPDLPEELRESAVREVMAAYWAHGDRLALRILAACAPWMALADAARVLCNELGNDWTGEYPEMLVGFGGLTELSPLLRRLGGTAALVGAARAIADVGRWLP
;
A
#
# COMPACT_ATOMS: atom_id res chain seq x y z
N MET A 1 26.12 3.38 36.36
CA MET A 1 25.05 2.40 36.10
C MET A 1 25.70 1.04 35.87
N THR A 2 25.11 -0.04 36.37
CA THR A 2 25.56 -1.40 36.00
C THR A 2 25.24 -1.65 34.52
N ASP A 3 26.00 -2.53 33.86
CA ASP A 3 25.80 -2.91 32.46
C ASP A 3 24.33 -3.35 32.19
N THR A 4 23.74 -4.07 33.14
CA THR A 4 22.33 -4.47 33.14
C THR A 4 21.35 -3.29 33.11
N SER A 5 21.66 -2.18 33.79
CA SER A 5 20.81 -1.00 33.83
C SER A 5 20.84 -0.21 32.52
N VAL A 6 22.00 -0.14 31.85
CA VAL A 6 22.12 0.52 30.53
C VAL A 6 21.32 -0.25 29.48
N ARG A 7 21.46 -1.58 29.47
CA ARG A 7 20.73 -2.46 28.57
C ARG A 7 19.21 -2.39 28.73
N GLN A 8 18.71 -2.39 29.97
CA GLN A 8 17.28 -2.30 30.22
C GLN A 8 16.70 -0.95 29.75
N VAL A 9 17.47 0.13 29.88
CA VAL A 9 17.10 1.44 29.30
C VAL A 9 17.05 1.36 27.78
N ALA A 10 18.06 0.75 27.13
CA ALA A 10 18.10 0.59 25.68
C ALA A 10 16.93 -0.25 25.14
N LEU A 11 16.61 -1.39 25.76
CA LEU A 11 15.42 -2.19 25.42
C LEU A 11 14.12 -1.38 25.58
N SER A 12 14.02 -0.58 26.64
CA SER A 12 12.86 0.28 26.84
C SER A 12 12.73 1.33 25.72
N LEU A 13 13.85 1.90 25.25
CA LEU A 13 13.86 2.85 24.14
C LEU A 13 13.44 2.21 22.81
N LEU A 14 13.87 0.97 22.55
CA LEU A 14 13.53 0.22 21.33
C LEU A 14 12.05 -0.19 21.26
N CYS A 15 11.35 -0.21 22.39
CA CYS A 15 9.90 -0.43 22.46
C CYS A 15 9.08 0.86 22.23
N GLY A 16 9.73 1.98 21.91
CA GLY A 16 9.07 3.28 21.78
C GLY A 16 8.76 3.97 23.12
N ARG A 17 8.21 5.19 23.06
CA ARG A 17 7.93 6.03 24.24
C ARG A 17 6.81 5.46 25.11
N GLU A 18 6.89 5.70 26.41
CA GLU A 18 5.78 5.39 27.33
C GLU A 18 4.48 6.07 26.86
N GLY A 19 3.40 5.30 26.80
CA GLY A 19 2.10 5.76 26.29
C GLY A 19 1.97 5.85 24.76
N GLY A 20 3.05 5.59 24.00
CA GLY A 20 3.03 5.60 22.53
C GLY A 20 2.48 4.30 21.90
N LEU A 21 2.11 4.38 20.62
CA LEU A 21 1.57 3.26 19.83
C LEU A 21 2.49 2.04 19.79
N ALA A 22 3.80 2.24 19.63
CA ALA A 22 4.76 1.13 19.61
C ALA A 22 4.87 0.43 20.97
N ARG A 23 4.75 1.19 22.07
CA ARG A 23 4.86 0.67 23.43
C ARG A 23 3.65 -0.16 23.83
N SER A 24 2.47 0.20 23.33
CA SER A 24 1.24 -0.59 23.50
C SER A 24 1.17 -1.78 22.53
N HIS A 25 2.04 -1.83 21.51
CA HIS A 25 2.09 -2.95 20.57
C HIS A 25 2.69 -4.21 21.23
N ARG A 26 1.79 -5.12 21.64
CA ARG A 26 2.14 -6.37 22.34
C ARG A 26 3.15 -7.23 21.57
N GLY A 27 3.05 -7.22 20.25
CA GLY A 27 3.97 -7.94 19.36
C GLY A 27 5.42 -7.48 19.50
N LEU A 28 5.65 -6.18 19.57
CA LEU A 28 7.00 -5.62 19.65
C LEU A 28 7.62 -5.90 21.01
N ALA A 29 6.83 -5.76 22.09
CA ALA A 29 7.25 -6.13 23.43
C ALA A 29 7.60 -7.63 23.52
N ALA A 30 6.78 -8.50 22.94
CA ALA A 30 7.02 -9.94 22.91
C ALA A 30 8.27 -10.31 22.07
N PHE A 31 8.53 -9.58 20.99
CA PHE A 31 9.75 -9.72 20.19
C PHE A 31 11.00 -9.39 21.02
N TRP A 32 11.05 -8.21 21.63
CA TRP A 32 12.21 -7.80 22.43
C TRP A 32 12.42 -8.66 23.68
N GLN A 33 11.34 -9.18 24.26
CA GLN A 33 11.43 -10.17 25.32
C GLN A 33 12.10 -11.46 24.83
N SER A 34 11.68 -11.99 23.66
CA SER A 34 12.32 -13.16 23.04
C SER A 34 13.80 -12.90 22.71
N VAL A 35 14.14 -11.70 22.20
CA VAL A 35 15.54 -11.32 21.97
C VAL A 35 16.33 -11.32 23.29
N ALA A 36 15.76 -10.78 24.37
CA ALA A 36 16.42 -10.74 25.66
C ALA A 36 16.68 -12.16 26.21
N ASP A 37 15.71 -13.06 26.04
CA ASP A 37 15.78 -14.43 26.55
C ASP A 37 16.68 -15.34 25.71
N ASP A 38 16.68 -15.19 24.37
CA ASP A 38 17.35 -16.15 23.48
C ASP A 38 18.69 -15.62 22.94
N VAL A 39 18.73 -14.32 22.58
CA VAL A 39 19.89 -13.72 21.91
C VAL A 39 20.89 -13.19 22.93
N LEU A 40 20.44 -12.45 23.94
CA LEU A 40 21.35 -11.71 24.82
C LEU A 40 22.02 -12.57 25.89
N ILE A 41 21.49 -13.75 26.19
CA ILE A 41 22.10 -14.70 27.14
C ILE A 41 23.40 -15.29 26.58
N ASN A 42 23.47 -15.49 25.26
CA ASN A 42 24.62 -16.13 24.61
C ASN A 42 25.66 -15.07 24.19
N PRO A 43 26.96 -15.27 24.43
CA PRO A 43 28.00 -14.38 23.90
C PRO A 43 28.04 -14.48 22.36
N ALA A 44 28.28 -13.35 21.68
CA ALA A 44 28.43 -13.34 20.23
C ALA A 44 29.64 -14.18 19.81
N SER A 45 29.45 -15.05 18.82
CA SER A 45 30.54 -15.83 18.24
C SER A 45 31.57 -14.90 17.55
N PRO A 46 32.81 -15.36 17.27
CA PRO A 46 33.77 -14.59 16.51
C PRO A 46 33.23 -14.12 15.14
N GLU A 47 32.47 -14.97 14.48
CA GLU A 47 31.81 -14.66 13.21
C GLU A 47 30.74 -13.58 13.37
N THR A 48 29.83 -13.73 14.36
CA THR A 48 28.84 -12.70 14.68
C THR A 48 29.52 -11.36 14.96
N ARG A 49 30.64 -11.34 15.69
CA ARG A 49 31.39 -10.11 15.96
C ARG A 49 31.98 -9.47 14.69
N ALA A 50 32.46 -10.27 13.74
CA ALA A 50 32.93 -9.76 12.45
C ALA A 50 31.80 -9.14 11.64
N GLN A 51 30.60 -9.75 11.67
CA GLN A 51 29.43 -9.19 11.00
C GLN A 51 28.91 -7.91 11.67
N LEU A 52 28.90 -7.85 13.00
CA LEU A 52 28.59 -6.62 13.74
C LEU A 52 29.55 -5.48 13.38
N ALA A 53 30.85 -5.78 13.26
CA ALA A 53 31.84 -4.78 12.84
C ALA A 53 31.61 -4.28 11.41
N THR A 54 31.11 -5.15 10.52
CA THR A 54 30.72 -4.77 9.15
C THR A 54 29.53 -3.81 9.15
N LEU A 55 28.52 -4.08 9.97
CA LEU A 55 27.37 -3.18 10.15
C LEU A 55 27.76 -1.83 10.76
N ASP A 56 28.67 -1.81 11.74
CA ASP A 56 29.18 -0.57 12.34
C ASP A 56 30.00 0.27 11.33
N ALA A 57 30.81 -0.38 10.49
CA ALA A 57 31.55 0.29 9.41
C ALA A 57 30.58 0.91 8.39
N TRP A 58 29.53 0.18 8.00
CA TRP A 58 28.49 0.69 7.12
C TRP A 58 27.73 1.88 7.73
N LEU A 59 27.35 1.82 9.02
CA LEU A 59 26.64 2.92 9.66
C LEU A 59 27.45 4.22 9.64
N THR A 60 28.77 4.10 9.81
CA THR A 60 29.69 5.24 9.89
C THR A 60 29.93 5.87 8.51
N ASP A 61 30.37 5.06 7.54
CA ASP A 61 30.90 5.56 6.26
C ASP A 61 30.17 5.01 5.02
N GLY A 62 29.14 4.19 5.22
CA GLY A 62 28.36 3.58 4.14
C GLY A 62 27.30 4.52 3.55
N PRO A 63 26.67 4.08 2.44
CA PRO A 63 25.55 4.80 1.84
C PRO A 63 24.32 4.76 2.75
N ALA A 64 23.29 5.52 2.40
CA ALA A 64 22.11 5.67 3.25
C ALA A 64 21.31 4.37 3.46
N CYS A 65 21.34 3.45 2.48
CA CYS A 65 20.61 2.21 2.53
C CYS A 65 21.55 0.98 2.57
N ALA A 66 21.15 -0.06 3.30
CA ALA A 66 21.75 -1.39 3.23
C ALA A 66 20.69 -2.47 3.11
N LEU A 67 20.96 -3.44 2.23
CA LEU A 67 20.21 -4.67 2.12
C LEU A 67 21.00 -5.79 2.79
N VAL A 68 20.42 -6.41 3.81
CA VAL A 68 21.02 -7.51 4.57
C VAL A 68 20.39 -8.82 4.12
N ALA A 69 21.15 -9.62 3.37
CA ALA A 69 20.68 -10.87 2.78
C ALA A 69 21.37 -12.09 3.39
N GLY A 70 20.63 -13.17 3.61
CA GLY A 70 21.18 -14.42 4.14
C GLY A 70 20.16 -15.56 4.13
N GLN A 71 20.60 -16.81 4.25
CA GLN A 71 19.67 -17.96 4.20
C GLN A 71 18.97 -18.22 5.54
N ASP A 72 19.67 -17.96 6.65
CA ASP A 72 19.16 -18.22 8.00
C ASP A 72 18.42 -16.98 8.56
N PRO A 73 17.06 -16.97 8.61
CA PRO A 73 16.31 -15.86 9.17
C PRO A 73 16.55 -15.67 10.67
N VAL A 74 16.88 -16.73 11.41
CA VAL A 74 17.16 -16.69 12.85
C VAL A 74 18.43 -15.90 13.11
N PHE A 75 19.48 -16.25 12.36
CA PHE A 75 20.77 -15.58 12.46
C PHE A 75 20.63 -14.11 12.08
N ARG A 76 19.92 -13.78 10.99
CA ARG A 76 19.70 -12.38 10.57
C ARG A 76 18.99 -11.57 11.66
N SER A 77 17.84 -12.04 12.12
CA SER A 77 17.07 -11.35 13.17
C SER A 77 17.87 -11.20 14.46
N ALA A 78 18.59 -12.23 14.89
CA ALA A 78 19.44 -12.17 16.09
C ALA A 78 20.63 -11.20 15.94
N LEU A 79 21.29 -11.20 14.78
CA LEU A 79 22.39 -10.29 14.47
C LEU A 79 21.92 -8.84 14.49
N LEU A 80 20.84 -8.53 13.75
CA LEU A 80 20.29 -7.18 13.66
C LEU A 80 19.76 -6.68 15.00
N SER A 81 19.12 -7.54 15.78
CA SER A 81 18.64 -7.18 17.13
C SER A 81 19.79 -6.87 18.07
N ARG A 82 20.86 -7.68 18.05
CA ARG A 82 22.06 -7.45 18.88
C ARG A 82 22.77 -6.15 18.45
N TRP A 83 22.85 -5.90 17.15
CA TRP A 83 23.45 -4.69 16.61
C TRP A 83 22.65 -3.44 16.98
N ALA A 84 21.33 -3.45 16.74
CA ALA A 84 20.41 -2.37 17.10
C ALA A 84 20.50 -2.02 18.60
N LEU A 85 20.53 -3.03 19.46
CA LEU A 85 20.71 -2.83 20.89
C LEU A 85 22.07 -2.20 21.21
N SER A 86 23.15 -2.68 20.58
CA SER A 86 24.47 -2.08 20.76
C SER A 86 24.46 -0.61 20.35
N VAL A 87 23.98 -0.27 19.15
CA VAL A 87 23.87 1.13 18.66
C VAL A 87 23.11 2.02 19.65
N ALA A 88 22.00 1.52 20.20
CA ALA A 88 21.21 2.23 21.21
C ALA A 88 21.96 2.39 22.56
N GLU A 89 22.64 1.35 23.05
CA GLU A 89 23.41 1.35 24.30
C GLU A 89 24.55 2.38 24.27
N ARG A 90 25.32 2.43 23.15
CA ARG A 90 26.42 3.41 22.96
C ARG A 90 25.95 4.77 22.44
N ARG A 91 24.64 4.97 22.25
CA ARG A 91 24.07 6.22 21.73
C ARG A 91 24.78 6.66 20.44
N ALA A 92 24.91 5.74 19.50
CA ALA A 92 25.54 6.03 18.20
C ALA A 92 24.52 6.56 17.17
N ALA A 93 23.25 6.17 17.32
CA ALA A 93 22.12 6.68 16.57
C ALA A 93 20.82 6.48 17.38
N GLU A 94 19.78 7.21 17.01
CA GLU A 94 18.42 6.81 17.37
C GLU A 94 18.00 5.59 16.57
N VAL A 95 17.45 4.56 17.21
CA VAL A 95 17.10 3.31 16.54
C VAL A 95 15.59 3.12 16.49
N ILE A 96 15.06 2.95 15.28
CA ILE A 96 13.71 2.45 14.98
C ILE A 96 13.88 1.02 14.49
N PHE A 97 13.31 0.04 15.18
CA PHE A 97 13.38 -1.37 14.82
C PHE A 97 11.98 -1.94 14.63
N VAL A 98 11.70 -2.43 13.43
CA VAL A 98 10.40 -2.97 13.03
C VAL A 98 10.58 -4.42 12.58
N PRO A 99 10.22 -5.41 13.43
CA PRO A 99 10.23 -6.81 13.02
C PRO A 99 9.02 -7.07 12.12
N VAL A 100 9.19 -7.76 11.00
CA VAL A 100 8.11 -8.26 10.14
C VAL A 100 7.91 -9.75 10.43
N SER A 101 6.83 -10.07 11.14
CA SER A 101 6.63 -11.41 11.71
C SER A 101 5.17 -11.73 11.98
N ALA A 102 4.73 -12.92 11.57
CA ALA A 102 3.43 -13.47 11.94
C ALA A 102 3.39 -13.87 13.42
N CYS A 103 4.53 -14.31 13.98
CA CYS A 103 4.64 -14.65 15.40
C CYS A 103 4.38 -13.44 16.30
N PHE A 104 4.69 -12.24 15.84
CA PHE A 104 4.53 -11.01 16.60
C PHE A 104 3.39 -10.11 16.09
N GLY A 105 2.60 -10.56 15.10
CA GLY A 105 1.46 -9.79 14.59
C GLY A 105 1.88 -8.50 13.87
N THR A 106 3.00 -8.55 13.15
CA THR A 106 3.57 -7.43 12.39
C THR A 106 3.82 -7.79 10.92
N ALA A 107 3.24 -8.90 10.45
CA ALA A 107 3.41 -9.39 9.08
C ALA A 107 2.55 -8.65 8.04
N VAL A 108 1.58 -7.82 8.45
CA VAL A 108 0.69 -7.11 7.51
C VAL A 108 0.99 -5.61 7.49
N GLU A 109 0.79 -4.98 6.32
CA GLU A 109 1.05 -3.54 6.07
C GLU A 109 0.51 -2.65 7.19
N ARG A 110 -0.77 -2.84 7.56
CA ARG A 110 -1.46 -2.02 8.57
C ARG A 110 -0.71 -1.99 9.91
N ASP A 111 -0.39 -3.17 10.45
CA ASP A 111 0.18 -3.28 11.80
C ASP A 111 1.63 -2.79 11.82
N MET A 112 2.36 -3.08 10.74
CA MET A 112 3.71 -2.58 10.54
C MET A 112 3.73 -1.04 10.42
N LEU A 113 2.82 -0.43 9.65
CA LEU A 113 2.77 1.04 9.51
C LEU A 113 2.41 1.72 10.83
N LYS A 114 1.43 1.17 11.58
CA LYS A 114 1.08 1.65 12.92
C LYS A 114 2.27 1.56 13.87
N LEU A 115 3.00 0.45 13.83
CA LEU A 115 4.19 0.25 14.64
C LEU A 115 5.29 1.25 14.30
N PHE A 116 5.58 1.41 13.01
CA PHE A 116 6.61 2.30 12.50
C PHE A 116 6.32 3.75 12.90
N VAL A 117 5.11 4.26 12.63
CA VAL A 117 4.69 5.61 13.07
C VAL A 117 4.85 5.76 14.59
N GLY A 118 4.48 4.74 15.35
CA GLY A 118 4.57 4.74 16.81
C GLY A 118 5.97 4.74 17.40
N LEU A 119 7.01 4.45 16.62
CA LEU A 119 8.40 4.39 17.06
C LEU A 119 9.13 5.73 16.97
N PHE A 120 8.62 6.71 16.20
CA PHE A 120 9.20 8.06 16.15
C PHE A 120 9.03 8.81 17.48
N LYS A 121 10.10 9.46 17.96
CA LYS A 121 10.12 10.05 19.32
C LYS A 121 9.56 11.46 19.46
N GLY A 122 9.46 12.30 18.43
CA GLY A 122 9.13 13.73 18.60
C GLY A 122 7.82 14.20 17.95
N SER A 123 7.46 15.46 18.25
CA SER A 123 6.15 16.05 17.96
C SER A 123 5.99 16.56 16.52
N THR A 124 6.95 16.37 15.61
CA THR A 124 6.80 16.82 14.22
C THR A 124 6.18 15.78 13.29
N THR A 125 6.09 14.51 13.71
CA THR A 125 5.00 13.63 13.23
C THR A 125 3.62 14.20 13.59
N ALA A 126 3.52 15.20 14.47
CA ALA A 126 2.27 15.92 14.69
C ALA A 126 1.84 16.84 13.52
N MET A 127 2.61 16.97 12.42
CA MET A 127 2.04 17.53 11.17
C MET A 127 0.90 16.65 10.64
N PHE A 128 1.00 15.33 10.78
CA PHE A 128 -0.14 14.40 10.69
C PHE A 128 -0.41 13.91 12.10
N SER A 129 -1.02 14.78 12.92
CA SER A 129 -1.29 14.48 14.33
C SER A 129 -1.90 13.10 14.57
N ARG A 130 -2.61 12.52 13.58
CA ARG A 130 -3.10 11.13 13.57
C ARG A 130 -3.22 10.64 12.11
N PRO A 131 -2.28 9.87 11.55
CA PRO A 131 -2.40 9.39 10.17
C PRO A 131 -3.60 8.44 10.03
N ARG A 132 -4.38 8.68 8.99
CA ARG A 132 -5.77 8.22 8.86
C ARG A 132 -5.96 7.04 7.92
N SER A 133 -5.07 6.96 6.95
CA SER A 133 -5.01 5.91 5.96
C SER A 133 -3.60 5.32 5.95
N PRO A 134 -3.42 4.11 5.39
CA PRO A 134 -2.08 3.59 5.17
C PRO A 134 -1.23 4.52 4.29
N GLY A 135 -1.85 5.28 3.37
CA GLY A 135 -1.15 6.29 2.56
C GLY A 135 -0.61 7.45 3.39
N GLU A 136 -1.41 7.99 4.30
CA GLU A 136 -0.94 9.04 5.22
C GLU A 136 0.14 8.55 6.18
N MET A 137 0.06 7.29 6.65
CA MET A 137 1.12 6.70 7.47
C MET A 137 2.43 6.63 6.68
N ILE A 138 2.37 6.20 5.42
CA ILE A 138 3.54 6.18 4.52
C ILE A 138 4.10 7.59 4.32
N SER A 139 3.26 8.57 4.01
CA SER A 139 3.68 9.97 3.85
C SER A 139 4.29 10.55 5.13
N ALA A 140 3.70 10.26 6.29
CA ALA A 140 4.23 10.68 7.58
C ALA A 140 5.61 10.06 7.87
N ILE A 141 5.79 8.77 7.57
CA ILE A 141 7.08 8.08 7.70
C ILE A 141 8.11 8.71 6.76
N ARG A 142 7.77 8.91 5.47
CA ARG A 142 8.67 9.55 4.50
C ARG A 142 9.07 10.95 4.93
N LEU A 143 8.12 11.78 5.36
CA LEU A 143 8.42 13.14 5.83
C LEU A 143 9.30 13.12 7.09
N ALA A 144 9.11 12.16 7.98
CA ALA A 144 10.01 11.98 9.13
C ALA A 144 11.42 11.53 8.72
N LEU A 145 11.55 10.70 7.68
CA LEU A 145 12.84 10.25 7.14
C LEU A 145 13.58 11.32 6.32
N MET A 146 12.86 12.18 5.60
CA MET A 146 13.44 13.31 4.86
C MET A 146 13.81 14.47 5.78
N GLY A 147 13.03 14.69 6.83
CA GLY A 147 13.11 15.86 7.69
C GLY A 147 14.11 15.77 8.85
N VAL A 148 15.06 14.84 8.87
CA VAL A 148 15.98 14.61 10.01
C VAL A 148 16.69 15.89 10.48
N GLY A 149 16.93 16.89 9.61
CA GLY A 149 17.50 18.19 10.00
C GLY A 149 16.52 19.24 10.56
N TRP A 150 15.20 19.07 10.39
CA TRP A 150 14.16 20.07 10.72
C TRP A 150 13.08 19.54 11.68
N VAL A 151 12.97 18.23 11.77
CA VAL A 151 12.07 17.51 12.65
C VAL A 151 12.73 17.51 14.03
N SER A 152 12.14 18.20 15.00
CA SER A 152 12.60 18.31 16.40
C SER A 152 12.60 16.97 17.18
N SER A 153 12.64 15.84 16.47
CA SER A 153 12.59 14.49 17.01
C SER A 153 13.94 13.78 17.07
N VAL A 154 14.99 14.19 16.33
CA VAL A 154 16.43 13.78 16.40
C VAL A 154 17.18 14.57 15.33
N PRO A 155 18.32 15.25 15.58
CA PRO A 155 19.31 15.12 16.69
C PRO A 155 19.15 16.07 17.89
N ASP A 156 19.55 15.62 19.08
CA ASP A 156 20.23 16.53 20.04
C ASP A 156 21.71 16.66 19.58
N GLU A 157 22.47 17.63 20.09
CA GLU A 157 23.92 17.73 19.82
C GLU A 157 24.66 16.38 20.06
N GLU A 158 24.08 15.49 20.87
CA GLU A 158 24.60 14.17 21.20
C GLU A 158 24.34 13.04 20.16
N ASN A 159 23.35 13.13 19.26
CA ASN A 159 22.97 12.02 18.35
C ASN A 159 22.50 12.47 16.95
N PRO A 160 23.42 12.77 16.02
CA PRO A 160 23.09 13.33 14.70
C PRO A 160 22.34 12.41 13.73
N GLN A 161 22.17 11.12 14.04
CA GLN A 161 21.73 10.11 13.07
C GLN A 161 20.49 9.32 13.53
N LEU A 162 19.64 8.98 12.57
CA LEU A 162 18.52 8.05 12.70
C LEU A 162 18.84 6.73 11.98
N LEU A 163 18.76 5.61 12.68
CA LEU A 163 18.87 4.26 12.14
C LEU A 163 17.49 3.58 12.13
N VAL A 164 17.04 3.17 10.94
CA VAL A 164 15.84 2.35 10.74
C VAL A 164 16.27 0.93 10.40
N VAL A 165 15.71 -0.06 11.09
CA VAL A 165 15.89 -1.48 10.79
C VAL A 165 14.53 -2.10 10.51
N LEU A 166 14.33 -2.57 9.28
CA LEU A 166 13.21 -3.42 8.89
C LEU A 166 13.69 -4.86 8.80
N ASP A 167 13.31 -5.69 9.75
CA ASP A 167 13.78 -7.07 9.82
C ASP A 167 12.76 -8.06 9.25
N GLY A 168 13.12 -8.75 8.17
CA GLY A 168 12.37 -9.87 7.63
C GLY A 168 11.28 -9.50 6.66
N VAL A 169 11.51 -8.51 5.79
CA VAL A 169 10.46 -7.98 4.92
C VAL A 169 9.90 -9.03 3.94
N GLU A 170 10.66 -10.08 3.64
CA GLU A 170 10.19 -11.24 2.87
C GLU A 170 9.06 -12.02 3.54
N ARG A 171 8.86 -11.82 4.85
CA ARG A 171 7.80 -12.45 5.64
C ARG A 171 6.49 -11.67 5.65
N ALA A 172 6.42 -10.53 4.95
CA ALA A 172 5.20 -9.76 4.82
C ALA A 172 4.11 -10.57 4.12
N ALA A 173 2.90 -10.59 4.70
CA ALA A 173 1.81 -11.46 4.29
C ALA A 173 0.96 -10.89 3.15
N ASP A 174 0.90 -9.57 3.00
CA ASP A 174 -0.01 -8.90 2.06
C ASP A 174 0.71 -8.14 0.94
N GLY A 175 1.90 -8.62 0.56
CA GLY A 175 2.67 -8.03 -0.54
C GLY A 175 3.25 -6.66 -0.19
N TRP A 176 3.46 -6.37 1.09
CA TRP A 176 4.15 -5.18 1.54
C TRP A 176 5.68 -5.35 1.54
N PRO A 177 6.48 -4.30 1.26
CA PRO A 177 6.09 -3.02 0.69
C PRO A 177 5.58 -3.18 -0.74
N ASP A 178 4.61 -2.33 -1.10
CA ASP A 178 4.04 -2.32 -2.44
C ASP A 178 5.02 -1.65 -3.41
N PRO A 179 5.46 -2.32 -4.49
CA PRO A 179 6.39 -1.73 -5.46
C PRO A 179 5.83 -0.50 -6.19
N ARG A 180 4.50 -0.29 -6.18
CA ARG A 180 3.87 0.92 -6.75
C ARG A 180 4.01 2.12 -5.84
N ILE A 181 4.43 1.90 -4.59
CA ILE A 181 4.43 2.89 -3.53
C ILE A 181 5.85 3.04 -2.96
N PRO A 182 6.65 4.01 -3.43
CA PRO A 182 7.95 4.31 -2.83
C PRO A 182 7.77 4.64 -1.34
N PHE A 183 8.12 3.69 -0.47
CA PHE A 183 7.95 3.78 0.98
C PHE A 183 9.22 4.27 1.68
N LEU A 184 10.37 3.70 1.32
CA LEU A 184 11.70 4.02 1.88
C LEU A 184 12.67 4.61 0.85
N SER A 185 12.14 5.20 -0.21
CA SER A 185 12.96 5.90 -1.19
C SER A 185 13.49 7.22 -0.60
N GLU A 186 14.71 7.60 -0.96
CA GLU A 186 15.28 8.93 -0.67
C GLU A 186 15.32 9.30 0.83
N PRO A 187 16.02 8.52 1.68
CA PRO A 187 16.29 8.93 3.05
C PRO A 187 17.01 10.28 3.10
N GLY A 188 16.58 11.17 4.00
CA GLY A 188 17.22 12.48 4.19
C GLY A 188 18.64 12.36 4.76
N GLU A 189 19.40 13.46 4.68
CA GLU A 189 20.73 13.53 5.30
C GLU A 189 20.63 13.22 6.81
N GLY A 190 21.34 12.17 7.25
CA GLY A 190 21.33 11.70 8.64
C GLY A 190 20.44 10.48 8.90
N ALA A 191 19.61 10.04 7.95
CA ALA A 191 18.91 8.77 8.02
C ALA A 191 19.76 7.62 7.43
N ARG A 192 19.71 6.46 8.09
CA ARG A 192 20.32 5.20 7.68
C ARG A 192 19.26 4.10 7.75
N ILE A 193 19.06 3.36 6.67
CA ILE A 193 18.01 2.34 6.57
C ILE A 193 18.63 0.98 6.26
N VAL A 194 18.33 -0.01 7.10
CA VAL A 194 18.69 -1.42 6.90
C VAL A 194 17.42 -2.21 6.67
N VAL A 195 17.37 -2.98 5.58
CA VAL A 195 16.29 -3.93 5.30
C VAL A 195 16.87 -5.34 5.24
N SER A 196 16.30 -6.27 6.00
CA SER A 196 16.70 -7.68 6.02
C SER A 196 15.77 -8.51 5.13
N VAL A 197 16.38 -9.35 4.28
CA VAL A 197 15.73 -10.19 3.26
C VAL A 197 16.32 -11.59 3.24
N ASP A 198 15.66 -12.54 2.57
CA ASP A 198 16.24 -13.84 2.24
C ASP A 198 17.46 -13.75 1.29
N ALA A 199 18.16 -14.87 1.12
CA ALA A 199 19.37 -14.93 0.30
C ALA A 199 19.10 -14.80 -1.20
N GLU A 200 17.88 -15.06 -1.65
CA GLU A 200 17.55 -15.04 -3.08
C GLU A 200 17.62 -13.61 -3.63
N GLY A 201 17.50 -12.59 -2.78
CA GLY A 201 17.58 -11.18 -3.17
C GLY A 201 16.39 -10.72 -4.02
N HIS A 202 15.42 -11.61 -4.24
CA HIS A 202 14.17 -11.36 -4.95
C HIS A 202 13.01 -11.41 -3.97
N ALA A 203 12.03 -10.52 -4.15
CA ALA A 203 10.75 -10.60 -3.48
C ALA A 203 9.93 -11.78 -4.04
N PRO A 204 8.86 -12.23 -3.35
CA PRO A 204 7.98 -13.32 -3.85
C PRO A 204 7.42 -13.08 -5.26
N SER A 205 7.33 -11.82 -5.68
CA SER A 205 6.95 -11.42 -7.05
C SER A 205 8.00 -11.70 -8.14
N GLY A 206 9.20 -12.17 -7.78
CA GLY A 206 10.36 -12.31 -8.68
C GLY A 206 11.10 -10.99 -8.97
N MET A 207 10.65 -9.86 -8.42
CA MET A 207 11.31 -8.56 -8.51
C MET A 207 12.47 -8.47 -7.51
N LEU A 208 13.60 -7.87 -7.89
CA LEU A 208 14.70 -7.63 -6.94
C LEU A 208 14.24 -6.70 -5.81
N TRP A 209 14.68 -6.99 -4.58
CA TRP A 209 14.30 -6.17 -3.42
C TRP A 209 14.67 -4.70 -3.56
N ARG A 210 15.81 -4.40 -4.20
CA ARG A 210 16.22 -3.01 -4.46
C ARG A 210 15.21 -2.27 -5.34
N ASP A 211 14.67 -2.94 -6.37
CA ASP A 211 13.75 -2.34 -7.33
C ASP A 211 12.39 -2.15 -6.64
N ARG A 212 11.98 -3.14 -5.83
CA ARG A 212 10.75 -3.08 -5.02
C ARG A 212 10.77 -1.96 -3.98
N LEU A 213 11.93 -1.67 -3.39
CA LEU A 213 12.12 -0.58 -2.43
C LEU A 213 12.35 0.77 -3.10
N ALA A 214 12.44 0.81 -4.44
CA ALA A 214 12.80 1.99 -5.22
C ALA A 214 14.14 2.60 -4.79
N TRP A 215 15.16 1.77 -4.53
CA TRP A 215 16.50 2.21 -4.17
C TRP A 215 17.43 2.22 -5.38
N ALA A 216 18.12 3.35 -5.58
CA ALA A 216 19.19 3.44 -6.57
C ALA A 216 20.37 2.53 -6.18
N ALA A 217 21.06 1.95 -7.16
CA ALA A 217 22.15 1.02 -6.92
C ALA A 217 23.34 1.69 -6.22
N GLU A 218 23.54 2.98 -6.48
CA GLU A 218 24.60 3.82 -5.91
C GLU A 218 24.32 4.22 -4.45
N GLU A 219 23.07 4.15 -4.02
CA GLU A 219 22.60 4.54 -2.68
C GLU A 219 22.49 3.36 -1.71
N MET A 220 22.85 2.15 -2.15
CA MET A 220 22.68 0.93 -1.37
C MET A 220 23.95 0.08 -1.29
N THR A 221 24.19 -0.54 -0.13
CA THR A 221 25.17 -1.62 0.05
C THR A 221 24.47 -2.95 0.32
N LEU A 222 24.84 -3.98 -0.43
CA LEU A 222 24.43 -5.36 -0.15
C LEU A 222 25.40 -5.99 0.86
N ILE A 223 24.89 -6.41 2.02
CA ILE A 223 25.64 -7.14 3.04
C ILE A 223 25.11 -8.57 3.06
N SER A 224 25.90 -9.50 2.52
CA SER A 224 25.54 -10.92 2.44
C SER A 224 26.21 -11.71 3.57
N TYR A 225 25.44 -12.56 4.23
CA TYR A 225 25.97 -13.45 5.26
C TYR A 225 26.02 -14.90 4.76
N PRO A 226 27.19 -15.55 4.82
CA PRO A 226 27.27 -16.99 4.62
C PRO A 226 26.67 -17.65 5.86
N ALA A 227 25.56 -18.37 5.71
CA ALA A 227 25.08 -19.21 6.79
C ALA A 227 24.65 -20.55 6.21
N ASP A 228 25.36 -21.60 6.62
CA ASP A 228 24.78 -22.94 6.67
C ASP A 228 23.64 -22.88 7.68
N CYS A 229 22.40 -23.12 7.23
CA CYS A 229 21.26 -23.18 8.11
C CYS A 229 21.51 -24.30 9.15
N PRO A 230 21.57 -24.00 10.46
CA PRO A 230 21.45 -25.06 11.43
C PRO A 230 20.07 -25.70 11.19
N SER A 231 20.02 -27.01 10.92
CA SER A 231 18.75 -27.71 10.94
C SER A 231 18.11 -27.48 12.30
N SER A 232 16.85 -27.04 12.35
CA SER A 232 16.13 -26.96 13.61
C SER A 232 15.83 -28.38 14.07
N ASP A 233 16.81 -29.00 14.75
CA ASP A 233 16.69 -30.31 15.38
C ASP A 233 15.45 -30.37 16.28
N GLU A 234 15.04 -29.24 16.85
CA GLU A 234 13.85 -29.09 17.68
C GLU A 234 12.55 -29.34 16.89
N VAL A 235 12.37 -28.74 15.71
CA VAL A 235 11.17 -28.96 14.87
C VAL A 235 11.14 -30.40 14.36
N THR A 236 12.26 -30.94 13.89
CA THR A 236 12.35 -32.34 13.46
C THR A 236 12.08 -33.29 14.62
N SER A 237 12.55 -32.97 15.83
CA SER A 237 12.25 -33.77 17.04
C SER A 237 10.78 -33.67 17.42
N ALA A 238 10.17 -32.48 17.36
CA ALA A 238 8.75 -32.29 17.65
C ALA A 238 7.87 -33.08 16.69
N ARG A 239 8.15 -33.02 15.38
CA ARG A 239 7.43 -33.79 14.36
C ARG A 239 7.52 -35.30 14.61
N ARG A 240 8.72 -35.82 14.95
CA ARG A 240 8.91 -37.23 15.31
C ARG A 240 8.14 -37.61 16.56
N THR A 241 8.17 -36.76 17.59
CA THR A 241 7.43 -37.00 18.83
C THR A 241 5.92 -37.04 18.56
N LEU A 242 5.36 -36.08 17.82
CA LEU A 242 3.95 -36.12 17.44
C LEU A 242 3.62 -37.36 16.62
N ALA A 243 4.44 -37.72 15.62
CA ALA A 243 4.20 -38.93 14.83
C ALA A 243 4.16 -40.21 15.70
N SER A 244 4.94 -40.28 16.79
CA SER A 244 4.92 -41.42 17.71
C SER A 244 3.63 -41.57 18.53
N LEU A 245 2.81 -40.52 18.63
CA LEU A 245 1.53 -40.53 19.34
C LEU A 245 0.35 -41.00 18.47
N GLY A 246 0.58 -41.35 17.20
CA GLY A 246 -0.47 -41.82 16.30
C GLY A 246 -1.53 -40.76 16.02
N GLU A 247 -2.81 -41.11 16.22
CA GLU A 247 -3.95 -40.23 15.92
C GLU A 247 -3.93 -38.93 16.73
N GLU A 248 -3.64 -39.00 18.03
CA GLU A 248 -3.56 -37.82 18.91
C GLU A 248 -2.45 -36.87 18.42
N GLY A 249 -1.32 -37.43 17.98
CA GLY A 249 -0.23 -36.66 17.40
C GLY A 249 -0.59 -35.99 16.07
N ALA A 250 -1.36 -36.68 15.22
CA ALA A 250 -1.86 -36.11 13.98
C ALA A 250 -2.85 -34.95 14.23
N LEU A 251 -3.73 -35.09 15.23
CA LEU A 251 -4.64 -34.04 15.66
C LEU A 251 -3.88 -32.81 16.18
N ALA A 252 -2.89 -33.02 17.04
CA ALA A 252 -2.03 -31.93 17.54
C ALA A 252 -1.26 -31.25 16.40
N ALA A 253 -0.71 -32.03 15.45
CA ALA A 253 0.04 -31.51 14.31
C ALA A 253 -0.80 -30.53 13.45
N ARG A 254 -2.10 -30.80 13.27
CA ARG A 254 -3.00 -29.86 12.56
C ARG A 254 -3.11 -28.51 13.24
N VAL A 255 -3.04 -28.45 14.57
CA VAL A 255 -3.02 -27.17 15.29
C VAL A 255 -1.72 -26.42 15.03
N PHE A 256 -0.58 -27.11 14.96
CA PHE A 256 0.67 -26.46 14.56
C PHE A 256 0.65 -25.98 13.10
N ASP A 257 0.05 -26.75 12.18
CA ASP A 257 -0.16 -26.30 10.80
C ASP A 257 -1.09 -25.08 10.76
N ALA A 258 -2.13 -25.04 11.59
CA ALA A 258 -3.00 -23.88 11.75
C ALA A 258 -2.24 -22.67 12.31
N LEU A 259 -1.41 -22.85 13.34
CA LEU A 259 -0.53 -21.80 13.87
C LEU A 259 0.55 -21.35 12.88
N ALA A 260 0.89 -22.17 11.88
CA ALA A 260 1.81 -21.77 10.82
C ALA A 260 1.07 -20.91 9.77
N ALA A 261 -0.23 -21.14 9.58
CA ALA A 261 -1.05 -20.38 8.63
C ALA A 261 -1.41 -18.99 9.16
N ILE A 262 -1.51 -18.81 10.48
CA ILE A 262 -1.94 -17.51 11.04
C ILE A 262 -0.95 -16.37 10.81
N LEU A 263 -1.46 -15.14 10.77
CA LEU A 263 -0.70 -13.91 10.50
C LEU A 263 -0.42 -13.06 11.75
N ALA A 264 -0.93 -13.49 12.89
CA ALA A 264 -0.74 -12.86 14.20
C ALA A 264 -1.04 -13.88 15.31
N PRO A 265 -0.61 -13.65 16.57
CA PRO A 265 -1.02 -14.47 17.70
C PRO A 265 -2.54 -14.59 17.81
N VAL A 266 -3.04 -15.80 18.04
CA VAL A 266 -4.49 -16.10 18.07
C VAL A 266 -4.93 -16.68 19.40
N SER A 267 -6.08 -16.28 19.90
CA SER A 267 -6.69 -16.89 21.08
C SER A 267 -7.21 -18.30 20.80
N ARG A 268 -7.46 -19.06 21.88
CA ARG A 268 -8.15 -20.35 21.85
C ARG A 268 -9.48 -20.31 21.08
N ASP A 269 -10.30 -19.28 21.31
CA ASP A 269 -11.60 -19.12 20.64
C ASP A 269 -11.44 -18.85 19.14
N GLU A 270 -10.43 -18.06 18.76
CA GLU A 270 -10.15 -17.74 17.36
C GLU A 270 -9.61 -18.95 16.59
N LEU A 271 -8.78 -19.81 17.20
CA LEU A 271 -8.40 -21.06 16.54
C LEU A 271 -9.62 -21.88 16.13
N VAL A 272 -10.66 -21.91 16.96
CA VAL A 272 -11.89 -22.65 16.66
C VAL A 272 -12.77 -21.90 15.67
N ARG A 273 -13.11 -20.65 15.96
CA ARG A 273 -14.12 -19.88 15.22
C ARG A 273 -13.59 -19.24 13.95
N ALA A 274 -12.34 -18.78 13.96
CA ALA A 274 -11.71 -18.11 12.83
C ALA A 274 -10.93 -19.09 11.95
N VAL A 275 -10.07 -19.91 12.56
CA VAL A 275 -9.16 -20.81 11.83
C VAL A 275 -9.82 -22.16 11.50
N GLY A 276 -10.73 -22.64 12.35
CA GLY A 276 -11.50 -23.86 12.10
C GLY A 276 -10.92 -25.10 12.73
N VAL A 277 -10.04 -24.94 13.70
CA VAL A 277 -9.52 -26.03 14.52
C VAL A 277 -10.66 -26.58 15.38
N SER A 278 -10.87 -27.89 15.37
CA SER A 278 -11.84 -28.53 16.25
C SER A 278 -11.37 -28.50 17.70
N LEU A 279 -12.31 -28.56 18.64
CA LEU A 279 -11.98 -28.64 20.07
C LEU A 279 -11.11 -29.86 20.39
N THR A 280 -11.34 -30.99 19.71
CA THR A 280 -10.56 -32.22 19.90
C THR A 280 -9.11 -32.07 19.42
N GLU A 281 -8.88 -31.41 18.29
CA GLU A 281 -7.52 -31.07 17.82
C GLU A 281 -6.80 -30.18 18.82
N LEU A 282 -7.50 -29.18 19.35
CA LEU A 282 -6.93 -28.26 20.33
C LEU A 282 -6.59 -28.95 21.66
N GLU A 283 -7.47 -29.82 22.16
CA GLU A 283 -7.21 -30.60 23.37
C GLU A 283 -6.02 -31.55 23.21
N ALA A 284 -5.84 -32.13 22.01
CA ALA A 284 -4.66 -32.96 21.70
C ALA A 284 -3.39 -32.11 21.67
N PHE A 285 -3.45 -30.92 21.08
CA PHE A 285 -2.36 -29.95 21.08
C PHE A 285 -1.97 -29.49 22.49
N GLU A 286 -2.94 -29.15 23.35
CA GLU A 286 -2.69 -28.71 24.74
C GLU A 286 -2.07 -29.82 25.61
N ARG A 287 -2.25 -31.09 25.22
CA ARG A 287 -1.65 -32.29 25.82
C ARG A 287 -0.33 -32.72 25.18
N ALA A 288 0.09 -32.10 24.08
CA ALA A 288 1.29 -32.49 23.36
C ALA A 288 2.53 -32.46 24.28
N PRO A 289 3.37 -33.51 24.27
CA PRO A 289 4.55 -33.59 25.12
C PRO A 289 5.69 -32.72 24.58
N ASP A 290 6.72 -32.54 25.41
CA ASP A 290 8.01 -32.04 24.96
C ASP A 290 8.62 -33.00 23.91
N PRO A 291 9.26 -32.48 22.85
CA PRO A 291 9.62 -31.07 22.63
C PRO A 291 8.56 -30.24 21.90
N ALA A 292 7.44 -30.80 21.45
CA ALA A 292 6.45 -30.08 20.63
C ALA A 292 5.89 -28.85 21.34
N ARG A 293 5.59 -28.95 22.64
CA ARG A 293 5.07 -27.84 23.45
C ARG A 293 6.03 -26.65 23.54
N ARG A 294 7.34 -26.86 23.39
CA ARG A 294 8.35 -25.78 23.45
C ARG A 294 8.34 -24.88 22.22
N LEU A 295 7.80 -25.36 21.11
CA LEU A 295 7.73 -24.59 19.86
C LEU A 295 6.76 -23.41 19.95
N VAL A 296 5.75 -23.51 20.83
CA VAL A 296 4.67 -22.52 20.96
C VAL A 296 4.71 -21.85 22.33
N VAL A 297 4.46 -20.54 22.34
CA VAL A 297 4.32 -19.74 23.54
C VAL A 297 2.88 -19.26 23.64
N THR A 298 2.34 -19.28 24.85
CA THR A 298 1.05 -18.66 25.17
C THR A 298 1.34 -17.35 25.88
N GLY A 299 0.96 -16.22 25.26
CA GLY A 299 1.14 -14.89 25.85
C GLY A 299 0.16 -14.59 26.98
N ASP A 300 0.30 -13.42 27.61
CA ASP A 300 -0.46 -13.02 28.82
C ASP A 300 -1.99 -13.01 28.66
N VAL A 301 -2.49 -12.94 27.43
CA VAL A 301 -3.92 -12.98 27.07
C VAL A 301 -4.39 -14.34 26.58
N GLY A 302 -3.59 -15.39 26.75
CA GLY A 302 -3.93 -16.73 26.27
C GLY A 302 -3.81 -16.90 24.76
N ALA A 303 -3.12 -15.98 24.07
CA ALA A 303 -2.88 -16.06 22.63
C ALA A 303 -1.71 -16.99 22.32
N TYR A 304 -1.92 -17.92 21.40
CA TYR A 304 -0.95 -18.87 20.89
C TYR A 304 -0.14 -18.27 19.73
N ARG A 305 1.18 -18.52 19.75
CA ARG A 305 2.11 -18.20 18.65
C ARG A 305 3.32 -19.12 18.71
N PHE A 306 4.02 -19.29 17.59
CA PHE A 306 5.37 -19.88 17.66
C PHE A 306 6.30 -18.98 18.48
N ARG A 307 7.32 -19.60 19.10
CA ARG A 307 8.32 -18.89 19.91
C ARG A 307 9.03 -17.80 19.09
N GLY A 308 9.31 -18.07 17.82
CA GLY A 308 9.85 -17.11 16.86
C GLY A 308 9.76 -17.59 15.41
N ASP A 309 10.10 -16.70 14.47
CA ASP A 309 9.95 -16.91 13.03
C ASP A 309 10.76 -18.10 12.49
N ALA A 310 11.90 -18.38 13.11
CA ALA A 310 12.71 -19.57 12.90
C ALA A 310 11.90 -20.88 12.89
N VAL A 311 11.19 -21.08 14.00
CA VAL A 311 10.43 -22.29 14.29
C VAL A 311 9.18 -22.32 13.43
N HIS A 312 8.54 -21.16 13.26
CA HIS A 312 7.41 -20.98 12.36
C HIS A 312 7.77 -21.37 10.91
N ALA A 313 8.85 -20.82 10.36
CA ALA A 313 9.30 -21.11 8.99
C ALA A 313 9.67 -22.58 8.80
N CYS A 314 10.42 -23.18 9.74
CA CYS A 314 10.75 -24.60 9.72
C CYS A 314 9.49 -25.50 9.80
N TRP A 315 8.44 -25.05 10.49
CA TRP A 315 7.17 -25.77 10.52
C TRP A 315 6.36 -25.58 9.23
N ALA A 316 6.34 -24.36 8.67
CA ALA A 316 5.49 -23.96 7.55
C ALA A 316 5.79 -24.65 6.21
N VAL A 317 6.84 -25.48 6.12
CA VAL A 317 7.19 -26.30 4.94
C VAL A 317 6.18 -27.45 4.69
N SER A 318 4.99 -27.43 5.29
CA SER A 318 3.96 -28.47 5.10
C SER A 318 3.01 -28.14 3.95
N ASP A 319 2.69 -29.14 3.12
CA ASP A 319 1.76 -29.01 1.98
C ASP A 319 0.32 -28.61 2.41
N GLY A 320 -0.02 -28.78 3.69
CA GLY A 320 -1.35 -28.51 4.24
C GLY A 320 -1.65 -27.03 4.49
N LEU A 321 -0.64 -26.14 4.47
CA LEU A 321 -0.80 -24.74 4.84
C LEU A 321 -1.81 -24.01 3.95
N ALA A 322 -1.69 -24.19 2.63
CA ALA A 322 -2.56 -23.58 1.64
C ALA A 322 -4.03 -23.95 1.86
N ALA A 323 -4.32 -25.21 2.20
CA ALA A 323 -5.68 -25.68 2.44
C ALA A 323 -6.30 -25.06 3.71
N ILE A 324 -5.48 -24.80 4.74
CA ILE A 324 -5.93 -24.11 5.96
C ILE A 324 -6.25 -22.65 5.65
N GLU A 325 -5.38 -21.97 4.91
CA GLU A 325 -5.61 -20.59 4.48
C GLU A 325 -6.86 -20.47 3.58
N ASP A 326 -7.05 -21.39 2.63
CA ASP A 326 -8.26 -21.46 1.81
C ASP A 326 -9.51 -21.66 2.68
N ALA A 327 -9.43 -22.47 3.74
CA ALA A 327 -10.52 -22.64 4.70
C ALA A 327 -10.80 -21.38 5.54
N ILE A 328 -9.76 -20.63 5.92
CA ILE A 328 -9.91 -19.32 6.60
C ILE A 328 -10.65 -18.34 5.67
N VAL A 329 -10.21 -18.22 4.41
CA VAL A 329 -10.82 -17.34 3.41
C VAL A 329 -12.29 -17.73 3.17
N ALA A 330 -12.55 -19.00 2.88
CA ALA A 330 -13.89 -19.50 2.63
C ALA A 330 -14.85 -19.24 3.80
N ARG A 331 -14.37 -19.40 5.05
CA ARG A 331 -15.16 -19.10 6.25
C ARG A 331 -15.46 -17.61 6.39
N GLY A 332 -14.47 -16.76 6.16
CA GLY A 332 -14.63 -15.31 6.19
C GLY A 332 -15.67 -14.80 5.19
N LEU A 333 -15.54 -15.22 3.92
CA LEU A 333 -16.48 -14.85 2.86
C LEU A 333 -17.89 -15.40 3.12
N SER A 334 -18.00 -16.66 3.54
CA SER A 334 -19.30 -17.26 3.90
C SER A 334 -20.02 -16.48 5.01
N ALA A 335 -19.28 -16.07 6.04
CA ALA A 335 -19.83 -15.26 7.14
C ALA A 335 -20.29 -13.87 6.65
N LEU A 336 -19.59 -13.28 5.68
CA LEU A 336 -19.92 -11.97 5.10
C LEU A 336 -21.17 -12.04 4.22
N HIS A 337 -21.27 -13.07 3.37
CA HIS A 337 -22.43 -13.29 2.50
C HIS A 337 -23.71 -13.63 3.29
N ALA A 338 -23.58 -14.41 4.38
CA ALA A 338 -24.71 -14.73 5.25
C ALA A 338 -25.35 -13.47 5.85
N ARG A 339 -24.55 -12.48 6.28
CA ARG A 339 -25.06 -11.21 6.82
C ARG A 339 -25.68 -10.30 5.76
N THR A 340 -25.19 -10.36 4.53
CA THR A 340 -25.76 -9.56 3.43
C THR A 340 -27.17 -10.05 3.07
N SER A 341 -27.45 -11.35 3.29
CA SER A 341 -28.72 -11.97 2.93
C SER A 341 -29.76 -12.00 4.07
N ALA A 342 -29.33 -11.92 5.33
CA ALA A 342 -30.19 -12.15 6.48
C ALA A 342 -30.44 -10.86 7.31
N SER A 343 -31.68 -10.66 7.75
CA SER A 343 -32.05 -9.68 8.79
C SER A 343 -31.65 -10.13 10.21
N GLU A 344 -30.72 -11.09 10.30
CA GLU A 344 -30.44 -11.89 11.50
C GLU A 344 -29.52 -11.21 12.52
N PRO A 345 -29.56 -11.67 13.79
CA PRO A 345 -28.89 -11.03 14.92
C PRO A 345 -27.37 -10.90 14.77
N ASP A 346 -26.84 -9.97 15.56
CA ASP A 346 -25.45 -9.54 15.59
C ASP A 346 -24.51 -10.64 16.12
N ILE A 347 -24.16 -11.61 15.27
CA ILE A 347 -23.11 -12.59 15.61
C ILE A 347 -21.78 -11.85 15.65
N ALA A 348 -21.17 -11.81 16.84
CA ALA A 348 -19.86 -11.20 17.04
C ALA A 348 -18.82 -11.88 16.16
N TRP A 349 -18.22 -11.11 15.25
CA TRP A 349 -17.16 -11.55 14.35
C TRP A 349 -15.89 -11.86 15.14
N PRO A 350 -15.22 -13.01 14.90
CA PRO A 350 -13.91 -13.28 15.48
C PRO A 350 -12.93 -12.13 15.18
N PRO A 351 -12.20 -11.59 16.16
CA PRO A 351 -11.27 -10.49 15.96
C PRO A 351 -10.29 -10.75 14.81
N TYR A 352 -9.65 -11.91 14.85
CA TYR A 352 -8.73 -12.36 13.83
C TYR A 352 -9.29 -12.33 12.38
N LEU A 353 -10.53 -12.79 12.13
CA LEU A 353 -11.04 -12.83 10.75
C LEU A 353 -11.13 -11.42 10.14
N VAL A 354 -11.69 -10.47 10.86
CA VAL A 354 -11.85 -9.12 10.32
C VAL A 354 -10.48 -8.45 10.10
N GLU A 355 -9.53 -8.70 11.00
CA GLU A 355 -8.23 -8.06 10.91
C GLU A 355 -7.32 -8.63 9.82
N TYR A 356 -7.46 -9.91 9.48
CA TYR A 356 -6.50 -10.63 8.63
C TYR A 356 -7.13 -11.29 7.39
N LEU A 357 -8.46 -11.29 7.20
CA LEU A 357 -9.11 -11.92 6.03
C LEU A 357 -8.56 -11.38 4.71
N GLY A 358 -8.46 -10.06 4.54
CA GLY A 358 -7.90 -9.46 3.32
C GLY A 358 -6.44 -9.86 3.05
N ALA A 359 -5.64 -10.07 4.10
CA ALA A 359 -4.26 -10.54 3.96
C ALA A 359 -4.20 -12.03 3.55
N HIS A 360 -5.06 -12.89 4.12
CA HIS A 360 -5.22 -14.27 3.65
C HIS A 360 -5.65 -14.34 2.20
N MET A 361 -6.62 -13.52 1.80
CA MET A 361 -7.05 -13.42 0.40
C MET A 361 -5.91 -13.00 -0.52
N THR A 362 -5.02 -12.12 -0.07
CA THR A 362 -3.83 -11.72 -0.83
C THR A 362 -2.87 -12.89 -1.01
N ARG A 363 -2.52 -13.61 0.07
CA ARG A 363 -1.65 -14.81 0.00
C ARG A 363 -2.21 -15.90 -0.90
N ARG A 364 -3.55 -16.04 -0.90
CA ARG A 364 -4.27 -17.04 -1.70
C ARG A 364 -4.65 -16.56 -3.10
N CYS A 365 -4.22 -15.35 -3.49
CA CYS A 365 -4.54 -14.77 -4.79
C CYS A 365 -6.05 -14.82 -5.09
N ALA A 366 -6.88 -14.48 -4.10
CA ALA A 366 -8.33 -14.49 -4.22
C ALA A 366 -8.80 -13.62 -5.40
N GLY A 367 -9.97 -13.94 -5.96
CA GLY A 367 -10.48 -13.21 -7.12
C GLY A 367 -10.86 -11.78 -6.76
N VAL A 368 -10.84 -10.89 -7.76
CA VAL A 368 -11.29 -9.49 -7.59
C VAL A 368 -12.70 -9.44 -7.00
N THR A 369 -13.62 -10.31 -7.44
CA THR A 369 -14.98 -10.37 -6.90
C THR A 369 -15.01 -10.60 -5.40
N ASP A 370 -14.18 -11.52 -4.89
CA ASP A 370 -14.12 -11.81 -3.45
C ASP A 370 -13.59 -10.58 -2.69
N PHE A 371 -12.57 -9.92 -3.23
CA PHE A 371 -12.04 -8.69 -2.64
C PHE A 371 -13.07 -7.55 -2.63
N MET A 372 -13.89 -7.43 -3.67
CA MET A 372 -14.94 -6.41 -3.72
C MET A 372 -16.00 -6.60 -2.62
N ASP A 373 -16.18 -7.80 -2.08
CA ASP A 373 -17.05 -8.01 -0.91
C ASP A 373 -16.53 -7.27 0.34
N LEU A 374 -15.21 -7.10 0.45
CA LEU A 374 -14.58 -6.30 1.51
C LEU A 374 -14.77 -4.79 1.29
N VAL A 375 -15.24 -4.34 0.11
CA VAL A 375 -15.52 -2.93 -0.16
C VAL A 375 -17.03 -2.68 -0.14
N SER A 376 -17.67 -3.13 0.95
CA SER A 376 -19.11 -3.08 1.14
C SER A 376 -19.53 -2.32 2.41
N PRO A 377 -20.76 -1.77 2.46
CA PRO A 377 -21.29 -1.14 3.67
C PRO A 377 -21.33 -2.08 4.88
N THR A 378 -21.56 -3.38 4.64
CA THR A 378 -21.56 -4.41 5.68
C THR A 378 -20.18 -4.57 6.29
N TRP A 379 -19.13 -4.66 5.45
CA TRP A 379 -17.75 -4.78 5.92
C TRP A 379 -17.28 -3.52 6.65
N LEU A 380 -17.61 -2.34 6.14
CA LEU A 380 -17.31 -1.08 6.81
C LEU A 380 -17.89 -1.04 8.23
N ARG A 381 -19.15 -1.46 8.40
CA ARG A 381 -19.80 -1.49 9.72
C ARG A 381 -19.10 -2.42 10.69
N ILE A 382 -18.74 -3.63 10.24
CA ILE A 382 -17.99 -4.61 11.03
C ILE A 382 -16.66 -4.01 11.51
N TRP A 383 -16.00 -3.24 10.64
CA TRP A 383 -14.78 -2.53 10.99
C TRP A 383 -15.01 -1.37 11.96
N MET A 384 -16.07 -0.58 11.79
CA MET A 384 -16.37 0.57 12.67
C MET A 384 -16.64 0.19 14.13
N ASP A 385 -17.03 -1.06 14.39
CA ASP A 385 -17.23 -1.57 15.75
C ASP A 385 -15.90 -1.91 16.48
N ARG A 386 -14.75 -1.57 15.88
CA ARG A 386 -13.42 -1.97 16.36
C ARG A 386 -12.44 -0.81 16.50
N PRO A 387 -11.46 -0.92 17.41
CA PRO A 387 -10.28 -0.08 17.41
C PRO A 387 -9.59 -0.12 16.04
N GLY A 388 -9.30 1.04 15.48
CA GLY A 388 -8.58 1.17 14.21
C GLY A 388 -9.45 0.83 13.01
N GLY A 389 -10.76 0.83 13.20
CA GLY A 389 -11.75 0.39 12.23
C GLY A 389 -11.54 0.96 10.83
N LEU A 390 -11.39 2.29 10.74
CA LEU A 390 -11.23 2.93 9.45
C LEU A 390 -9.94 2.54 8.74
N VAL A 391 -8.80 2.58 9.44
CA VAL A 391 -7.51 2.19 8.86
C VAL A 391 -7.57 0.74 8.37
N GLY A 392 -8.19 -0.15 9.15
CA GLY A 392 -8.43 -1.54 8.78
C GLY A 392 -9.25 -1.68 7.50
N PHE A 393 -10.40 -1.02 7.45
CA PHE A 393 -11.26 -1.02 6.27
C PHE A 393 -10.56 -0.42 5.03
N LEU A 394 -9.86 0.71 5.17
CA LEU A 394 -9.12 1.33 4.06
C LEU A 394 -7.98 0.45 3.56
N THR A 395 -7.36 -0.34 4.45
CA THR A 395 -6.38 -1.35 4.05
C THR A 395 -7.03 -2.43 3.17
N ASP A 396 -8.20 -2.92 3.53
CA ASP A 396 -8.94 -3.89 2.72
C ASP A 396 -9.44 -3.31 1.39
N ALA A 397 -9.94 -2.07 1.40
CA ALA A 397 -10.32 -1.35 0.18
C ALA A 397 -9.14 -1.19 -0.78
N ARG A 398 -7.95 -0.88 -0.25
CA ARG A 398 -6.72 -0.80 -1.04
C ARG A 398 -6.30 -2.15 -1.60
N ARG A 399 -6.42 -3.24 -0.82
CA ARG A 399 -6.16 -4.61 -1.32
C ARG A 399 -7.09 -4.96 -2.48
N ALA A 400 -8.37 -4.64 -2.34
CA ALA A 400 -9.36 -4.85 -3.40
C ALA A 400 -9.06 -4.02 -4.65
N ARG A 401 -8.67 -2.76 -4.47
CA ARG A 401 -8.21 -1.90 -5.56
C ARG A 401 -7.01 -2.50 -6.27
N ARG A 402 -5.97 -2.90 -5.54
CA ARG A 402 -4.76 -3.54 -6.11
C ARG A 402 -5.11 -4.77 -6.95
N ALA A 403 -5.97 -5.65 -6.43
CA ALA A 403 -6.44 -6.83 -7.15
C ALA A 403 -7.19 -6.44 -8.44
N ALA A 404 -8.05 -5.42 -8.39
CA ALA A 404 -8.76 -4.89 -9.56
C ALA A 404 -7.82 -4.26 -10.60
N GLU A 405 -6.80 -3.52 -10.16
CA GLU A 405 -5.76 -2.93 -11.00
C GLU A 405 -4.94 -4.00 -11.70
N ASP A 406 -4.49 -5.03 -10.97
CA ASP A 406 -3.75 -6.16 -11.54
C ASP A 406 -4.57 -6.91 -12.58
N ALA A 407 -5.84 -7.16 -12.29
CA ALA A 407 -6.75 -7.77 -13.26
C ALA A 407 -6.98 -6.88 -14.48
N LEU A 408 -7.13 -5.56 -14.30
CA LEU A 408 -7.28 -4.62 -15.41
C LEU A 408 -6.03 -4.61 -16.31
N LEU A 409 -4.85 -4.51 -15.71
CA LEU A 409 -3.57 -4.53 -16.41
C LEU A 409 -3.35 -5.85 -17.16
N ALA A 410 -3.68 -6.99 -16.54
CA ALA A 410 -3.58 -8.30 -17.17
C ALA A 410 -4.48 -8.42 -18.40
N VAL A 411 -5.74 -7.99 -18.30
CA VAL A 411 -6.67 -8.03 -19.44
C VAL A 411 -6.23 -7.06 -20.55
N CYS A 412 -5.74 -5.87 -20.20
CA CYS A 412 -5.25 -4.90 -21.18
C CYS A 412 -3.93 -5.32 -21.86
N GLY A 413 -3.08 -6.10 -21.18
CA GLY A 413 -1.82 -6.62 -21.72
C GLY A 413 -1.97 -7.84 -22.64
N SER A 414 -3.16 -8.46 -22.68
CA SER A 414 -3.39 -9.70 -23.44
C SER A 414 -3.51 -9.55 -24.96
N GLY A 415 -3.49 -8.32 -25.49
CA GLY A 415 -3.62 -8.05 -26.93
C GLY A 415 -5.02 -8.33 -27.51
N THR A 416 -6.05 -8.32 -26.66
CA THR A 416 -7.46 -8.65 -27.01
C THR A 416 -8.28 -7.43 -27.45
N GLU A 417 -7.67 -6.49 -28.19
CA GLU A 417 -8.42 -5.36 -28.75
C GLU A 417 -9.47 -5.86 -29.76
N GLY A 418 -10.72 -5.41 -29.61
CA GLY A 418 -11.86 -5.82 -30.45
C GLY A 418 -12.60 -7.09 -30.02
N ASP A 419 -12.13 -7.83 -29.01
CA ASP A 419 -12.92 -8.92 -28.41
C ASP A 419 -13.97 -8.36 -27.44
N ALA A 420 -15.24 -8.58 -27.74
CA ALA A 420 -16.37 -8.13 -26.93
C ALA A 420 -16.35 -8.70 -25.50
N ARG A 421 -15.85 -9.92 -25.30
CA ARG A 421 -15.75 -10.51 -23.95
C ARG A 421 -14.66 -9.80 -23.15
N ALA A 422 -13.49 -9.59 -23.75
CA ALA A 422 -12.40 -8.86 -23.12
C ALA A 422 -12.79 -7.39 -22.85
N GLU A 423 -13.57 -6.76 -23.74
CA GLU A 423 -14.09 -5.40 -23.53
C GLU A 423 -15.05 -5.33 -22.34
N ALA A 424 -15.98 -6.28 -22.22
CA ALA A 424 -16.87 -6.38 -21.08
C ALA A 424 -16.09 -6.60 -19.77
N GLU A 425 -15.06 -7.44 -19.80
CA GLU A 425 -14.19 -7.68 -18.65
C GLU A 425 -13.38 -6.44 -18.28
N ARG A 426 -12.74 -5.75 -19.23
CA ARG A 426 -12.05 -4.47 -18.99
C ARG A 426 -12.99 -3.45 -18.39
N SER A 427 -14.20 -3.29 -18.95
CA SER A 427 -15.20 -2.38 -18.42
C SER A 427 -15.54 -2.73 -16.97
N ALA A 428 -15.71 -4.01 -16.62
CA ALA A 428 -15.97 -4.42 -15.24
C ALA A 428 -14.80 -4.06 -14.31
N ARG A 429 -13.56 -4.36 -14.69
CA ARG A 429 -12.37 -4.04 -13.87
C ARG A 429 -12.13 -2.55 -13.70
N VAL A 430 -12.38 -1.74 -14.72
CA VAL A 430 -12.38 -0.28 -14.59
C VAL A 430 -13.39 0.18 -13.53
N CYS A 431 -14.59 -0.41 -13.51
CA CYS A 431 -15.60 -0.06 -12.51
C CYS A 431 -15.17 -0.48 -11.09
N ASP A 432 -14.55 -1.65 -10.94
CA ASP A 432 -14.02 -2.14 -9.66
C ASP A 432 -12.93 -1.18 -9.11
N VAL A 433 -11.99 -0.75 -9.96
CA VAL A 433 -10.93 0.23 -9.59
C VAL A 433 -11.54 1.57 -9.19
N VAL A 434 -12.47 2.10 -10.00
CA VAL A 434 -13.15 3.38 -9.72
C VAL A 434 -13.93 3.29 -8.41
N TRP A 435 -14.64 2.19 -8.16
CA TRP A 435 -15.37 1.99 -6.91
C TRP A 435 -14.46 2.07 -5.70
N CYS A 436 -13.36 1.30 -5.68
CA CYS A 436 -12.44 1.29 -4.54
C CYS A 436 -11.83 2.68 -4.30
N ALA A 437 -11.36 3.35 -5.36
CA ALA A 437 -10.78 4.68 -5.27
C ALA A 437 -11.79 5.72 -4.73
N LEU A 438 -13.06 5.66 -5.15
CA LEU A 438 -14.11 6.53 -4.66
C LEU A 438 -14.44 6.30 -3.19
N VAL A 439 -14.49 5.04 -2.75
CA VAL A 439 -14.74 4.68 -1.34
C VAL A 439 -13.60 5.14 -0.45
N GLU A 440 -12.35 4.89 -0.85
CA GLU A 440 -11.16 5.38 -0.15
C GLU A 440 -11.20 6.91 -0.03
N GLY A 441 -11.37 7.62 -1.14
CA GLY A 441 -11.40 9.08 -1.17
C GLY A 441 -12.55 9.68 -0.35
N ALA A 442 -13.76 9.10 -0.41
CA ALA A 442 -14.91 9.58 0.35
C ALA A 442 -14.72 9.44 1.87
N LEU A 443 -14.13 8.35 2.32
CA LEU A 443 -13.84 8.12 3.73
C LEU A 443 -12.73 9.04 4.25
N CYS A 444 -11.63 9.19 3.50
CA CYS A 444 -10.56 10.14 3.83
C CYS A 444 -11.09 11.58 3.95
N ALA A 445 -12.00 11.98 3.05
CA ALA A 445 -12.64 13.30 3.08
C ALA A 445 -13.54 13.51 4.31
N LYS A 446 -14.34 12.49 4.70
CA LYS A 446 -15.18 12.56 5.92
C LYS A 446 -14.34 12.75 7.17
N GLU A 447 -13.16 12.14 7.23
CA GLU A 447 -12.30 12.23 8.40
C GLU A 447 -11.52 13.55 8.48
N GLY A 448 -10.98 14.05 7.35
CA GLY A 448 -10.18 15.30 7.30
C GLY A 448 -10.93 16.55 7.67
N SER A 449 -12.25 16.46 7.72
CA SER A 449 -13.12 17.50 8.21
C SER A 449 -13.01 17.76 9.73
N ARG A 450 -12.21 16.97 10.47
CA ARG A 450 -11.81 17.22 11.87
C ARG A 450 -10.54 18.08 11.96
N ASN A 451 -10.62 19.32 11.49
CA ASN A 451 -9.62 20.36 11.80
C ASN A 451 -9.78 20.94 13.24
N GLU A 452 -10.20 20.11 14.20
CA GLU A 452 -10.17 20.54 15.60
C GLU A 452 -8.71 20.51 16.05
N ALA A 453 -8.17 21.68 16.41
CA ALA A 453 -6.87 21.82 17.03
C ALA A 453 -6.86 21.06 18.37
N ARG A 454 -6.60 19.75 18.32
CA ARG A 454 -6.41 18.92 19.51
C ARG A 454 -5.01 19.12 20.06
N ASP A 455 -4.91 19.08 21.37
CA ASP A 455 -3.64 19.21 22.09
C ASP A 455 -2.70 18.06 21.66
N PRO A 456 -1.50 18.35 21.13
CA PRO A 456 -0.53 17.34 20.72
C PRO A 456 -0.02 16.49 21.90
N THR A 457 -0.31 16.87 23.15
CA THR A 457 0.04 16.10 24.35
C THR A 457 -1.00 15.05 24.72
N GLU A 458 -2.20 15.06 24.13
CA GLU A 458 -3.20 14.02 24.38
C GLU A 458 -2.73 12.67 23.84
N PRO A 459 -2.93 11.57 24.59
CA PRO A 459 -2.64 10.24 24.09
C PRO A 459 -3.39 9.99 22.79
N TYR A 460 -2.71 9.35 21.84
CA TYR A 460 -3.30 9.00 20.55
C TYR A 460 -4.58 8.19 20.78
N THR A 461 -5.71 8.79 20.40
CA THR A 461 -6.99 8.10 20.30
C THR A 461 -7.34 7.98 18.83
N GLU A 462 -7.58 6.76 18.38
CA GLU A 462 -7.93 6.50 16.99
C GLU A 462 -9.18 7.30 16.60
N PRO A 463 -9.14 7.99 15.45
CA PRO A 463 -10.25 8.82 15.01
C PRO A 463 -11.50 7.97 14.78
N THR A 464 -12.60 8.33 15.47
CA THR A 464 -13.93 7.80 15.15
C THR A 464 -14.46 8.51 13.90
N VAL A 465 -14.82 7.79 12.84
CA VAL A 465 -15.40 8.42 11.65
C VAL A 465 -16.86 8.69 11.89
N ASP A 466 -17.30 9.94 11.76
CA ASP A 466 -18.72 10.25 11.71
C ASP A 466 -19.23 10.03 10.29
N LEU A 467 -19.76 8.83 10.04
CA LEU A 467 -20.33 8.47 8.74
C LEU A 467 -21.55 9.32 8.36
N ALA A 468 -22.26 9.91 9.34
CA ALA A 468 -23.44 10.73 9.11
C ALA A 468 -23.11 12.15 8.65
N ARG A 469 -21.86 12.60 8.82
CA ARG A 469 -21.44 13.93 8.38
C ARG A 469 -21.43 14.01 6.85
N PRO A 470 -22.10 14.99 6.22
CA PRO A 470 -22.06 15.14 4.77
C PRO A 470 -20.63 15.39 4.29
N THR A 471 -20.26 14.73 3.19
CA THR A 471 -19.01 15.05 2.49
C THR A 471 -19.08 16.45 1.89
N GLY A 472 -17.98 17.22 1.97
CA GLY A 472 -17.83 18.46 1.19
C GLY A 472 -17.86 18.23 -0.33
N ALA A 473 -17.79 16.97 -0.75
CA ALA A 473 -17.68 16.52 -2.14
C ALA A 473 -19.03 16.44 -2.89
N ALA A 474 -20.14 16.87 -2.30
CA ALA A 474 -21.46 16.80 -2.96
C ALA A 474 -21.47 17.55 -4.32
N ARG A 475 -20.80 18.71 -4.40
CA ARG A 475 -20.65 19.47 -5.63
C ARG A 475 -19.81 18.74 -6.67
N GLU A 476 -18.68 18.18 -6.28
CA GLU A 476 -17.78 17.43 -7.18
C GLU A 476 -18.47 16.18 -7.74
N ARG A 477 -19.27 15.48 -6.92
CA ARG A 477 -20.13 14.36 -7.38
C ARG A 477 -21.08 14.82 -8.46
N ALA A 478 -21.81 15.90 -8.19
CA ALA A 478 -22.78 16.45 -9.14
C ALA A 478 -22.09 16.89 -10.44
N GLU A 479 -20.95 17.60 -10.35
CA GLU A 479 -20.15 18.01 -11.51
C GLU A 479 -19.69 16.82 -12.36
N ALA A 480 -19.18 15.77 -11.73
CA ALA A 480 -18.73 14.56 -12.44
C ALA A 480 -19.91 13.84 -13.14
N LEU A 481 -21.04 13.68 -12.46
CA LEU A 481 -22.24 13.05 -13.03
C LEU A 481 -22.84 13.86 -14.20
N VAL A 482 -22.93 15.19 -14.06
CA VAL A 482 -23.38 16.07 -15.15
C VAL A 482 -22.43 15.97 -16.34
N THR A 483 -21.12 15.92 -16.08
CA THR A 483 -20.13 15.79 -17.16
C THR A 483 -20.22 14.42 -17.85
N PHE A 484 -20.38 13.33 -17.11
CA PHE A 484 -20.62 12.00 -17.68
C PHE A 484 -21.93 11.93 -18.47
N ALA A 485 -23.01 12.54 -17.98
CA ALA A 485 -24.26 12.63 -18.76
C ALA A 485 -24.04 13.36 -20.10
N SER A 486 -23.20 14.40 -20.14
CA SER A 486 -22.87 15.12 -21.38
C SER A 486 -22.04 14.29 -22.38
N LEU A 487 -21.35 13.25 -21.90
CA LEU A 487 -20.55 12.34 -22.72
C LEU A 487 -21.37 11.22 -23.36
N LEU A 488 -22.52 10.91 -22.79
CA LEU A 488 -23.35 9.77 -23.15
C LEU A 488 -24.45 10.19 -24.13
N THR A 489 -25.07 9.19 -24.76
CA THR A 489 -26.21 9.40 -25.67
C THR A 489 -27.33 8.42 -25.36
N GLY A 490 -28.56 8.71 -25.79
CA GLY A 490 -29.68 7.76 -25.70
C GLY A 490 -30.11 7.43 -24.27
N SER A 491 -30.44 6.16 -24.00
CA SER A 491 -30.95 5.71 -22.71
C SER A 491 -29.92 5.79 -21.58
N GLU A 492 -28.64 5.60 -21.89
CA GLU A 492 -27.54 5.69 -20.91
C GLU A 492 -27.37 7.13 -20.41
N GLN A 493 -27.48 8.12 -21.30
CA GLN A 493 -27.50 9.53 -20.92
C GLN A 493 -28.65 9.85 -19.98
N GLN A 494 -29.87 9.39 -20.31
CA GLN A 494 -31.05 9.63 -19.48
C GLN A 494 -30.90 9.02 -18.08
N LEU A 495 -30.31 7.82 -18.00
CA LEU A 495 -30.03 7.15 -16.74
C LEU A 495 -29.06 7.96 -15.87
N VAL A 496 -27.90 8.36 -16.44
CA VAL A 496 -26.89 9.13 -15.71
C VAL A 496 -27.39 10.54 -15.38
N GLN A 497 -28.20 11.15 -16.24
CA GLN A 497 -28.85 12.43 -15.98
C GLN A 497 -29.81 12.36 -14.79
N GLY A 498 -30.49 11.22 -14.58
CA GLY A 498 -31.29 10.97 -13.39
C GLY A 498 -30.43 11.06 -12.12
N TRP A 499 -29.33 10.32 -12.07
CA TRP A 499 -28.39 10.37 -10.94
C TRP A 499 -27.77 11.76 -10.74
N ALA A 500 -27.43 12.46 -11.83
CA ALA A 500 -26.92 13.81 -11.79
C ALA A 500 -27.93 14.79 -11.17
N THR A 501 -29.20 14.65 -11.55
CA THR A 501 -30.30 15.47 -11.01
C THR A 501 -30.48 15.25 -9.51
N ASP A 502 -30.47 13.99 -9.06
CA ASP A 502 -30.52 13.64 -7.64
C ASP A 502 -29.33 14.23 -6.87
N ALA A 503 -28.11 14.14 -7.43
CA ALA A 503 -26.91 14.69 -6.82
C ALA A 503 -26.88 16.24 -6.79
N CYS A 504 -27.54 16.90 -7.74
CA CYS A 504 -27.67 18.36 -7.79
C CYS A 504 -28.73 18.90 -6.80
N ALA A 505 -29.54 18.04 -6.18
CA ALA A 505 -30.62 18.49 -5.31
C ALA A 505 -30.08 19.32 -4.12
N GLY A 506 -30.48 20.59 -4.05
CA GLY A 506 -30.03 21.52 -3.00
C GLY A 506 -28.70 22.22 -3.29
N LEU A 507 -28.10 22.02 -4.47
CA LEU A 507 -26.91 22.75 -4.93
C LEU A 507 -27.30 23.90 -5.88
N GLU A 508 -26.44 24.91 -5.96
CA GLU A 508 -26.51 25.92 -7.02
C GLU A 508 -26.31 25.30 -8.41
N GLN A 509 -26.53 26.09 -9.47
CA GLN A 509 -26.38 25.61 -10.85
C GLN A 509 -24.99 24.99 -11.06
N ILE A 510 -24.99 23.70 -11.39
CA ILE A 510 -23.78 22.94 -11.73
C ILE A 510 -23.61 22.95 -13.24
N ILE A 511 -22.42 23.38 -13.70
CA ILE A 511 -22.06 23.42 -15.11
C ILE A 511 -21.11 22.23 -15.37
N PRO A 512 -21.30 21.45 -16.46
CA PRO A 512 -20.36 20.39 -16.83
C PRO A 512 -18.96 20.96 -17.02
N ARG A 513 -17.95 20.24 -16.54
CA ARG A 513 -16.56 20.63 -16.80
C ARG A 513 -16.20 20.34 -18.25
N PRO A 514 -15.40 21.21 -18.89
CA PRO A 514 -14.89 20.94 -20.23
C PRO A 514 -13.99 19.70 -20.19
N ILE A 515 -14.24 18.80 -21.13
CA ILE A 515 -13.56 17.51 -21.18
C ILE A 515 -12.27 17.67 -21.97
N PRO A 516 -11.13 17.14 -21.49
CA PRO A 516 -9.90 17.19 -22.25
C PRO A 516 -10.09 16.54 -23.62
N ARG A 517 -9.88 17.32 -24.67
CA ARG A 517 -9.84 16.85 -26.06
C ARG A 517 -8.75 17.63 -26.77
N VAL A 518 -8.02 16.96 -27.65
CA VAL A 518 -7.16 17.64 -28.61
C VAL A 518 -8.08 18.37 -29.60
N ALA A 519 -8.19 19.68 -29.47
CA ALA A 519 -9.09 20.48 -30.29
C ALA A 519 -8.37 20.96 -31.56
N THR A 520 -9.03 20.86 -32.71
CA THR A 520 -8.57 21.52 -33.93
C THR A 520 -9.05 22.97 -33.91
N ASP A 521 -8.27 23.89 -33.35
CA ASP A 521 -8.56 25.33 -33.41
C ASP A 521 -8.37 25.84 -34.86
N PRO A 522 -9.43 26.29 -35.55
CA PRO A 522 -9.30 26.83 -36.91
C PRO A 522 -8.46 28.11 -36.98
N SER A 523 -8.33 28.84 -35.87
CA SER A 523 -7.47 30.03 -35.78
C SER A 523 -5.98 29.70 -35.67
N ALA A 524 -5.62 28.41 -35.54
CA ALA A 524 -4.24 27.93 -35.66
C ALA A 524 -3.69 28.08 -37.10
N ALA A 525 -4.57 28.28 -38.09
CA ALA A 525 -4.21 28.61 -39.47
C ALA A 525 -3.77 30.08 -39.65
N ASP A 526 -3.64 30.87 -38.58
CA ASP A 526 -3.01 32.19 -38.64
C ASP A 526 -1.50 32.04 -38.92
N PRO A 527 -1.01 32.48 -40.11
CA PRO A 527 0.39 32.33 -40.50
C PRO A 527 1.36 33.02 -39.53
N GLU A 528 0.92 34.07 -38.84
CA GLU A 528 1.73 34.81 -37.88
C GLU A 528 1.87 34.02 -36.56
N ARG A 529 0.83 33.31 -36.15
CA ARG A 529 0.85 32.38 -35.02
C ARG A 529 1.77 31.19 -35.30
N THR A 530 1.67 30.58 -36.48
CA THR A 530 2.59 29.51 -36.93
C THR A 530 4.04 29.99 -36.96
N ARG A 531 4.28 31.24 -37.38
CA ARG A 531 5.61 31.85 -37.41
C ARG A 531 6.19 32.05 -36.00
N ARG A 532 5.39 32.45 -35.01
CA ARG A 532 5.82 32.58 -33.60
C ARG A 532 6.12 31.23 -32.95
N ILE A 533 5.30 30.20 -33.21
CA ILE A 533 5.55 28.83 -32.72
C ILE A 533 6.87 28.28 -33.29
N ARG A 534 7.13 28.50 -34.59
CA ARG A 534 8.40 28.14 -35.25
C ARG A 534 9.59 28.95 -34.75
N ALA A 535 9.38 30.16 -34.23
CA ALA A 535 10.42 31.02 -33.67
C ALA A 535 10.81 30.69 -32.21
N GLY A 536 10.17 29.70 -31.59
CA GLY A 536 10.51 29.26 -30.23
C GLY A 536 9.88 30.10 -29.12
N ALA A 537 8.60 30.46 -29.27
CA ALA A 537 7.79 31.13 -28.24
C ALA A 537 8.07 30.60 -26.82
N THR A 538 8.17 31.52 -25.86
CA THR A 538 8.55 31.25 -24.47
C THR A 538 7.38 30.68 -23.66
N TYR A 539 7.69 30.00 -22.56
CA TYR A 539 6.74 29.36 -21.65
C TYR A 539 5.54 30.26 -21.29
N ASP A 540 5.77 31.53 -20.94
CA ASP A 540 4.73 32.48 -20.54
C ASP A 540 3.71 32.80 -21.66
N GLU A 541 4.15 32.76 -22.93
CA GLU A 541 3.26 32.96 -24.07
C GLU A 541 2.37 31.73 -24.27
N VAL A 542 2.92 30.53 -24.02
CA VAL A 542 2.22 29.26 -24.16
C VAL A 542 1.22 29.04 -23.02
N ASP A 543 1.52 29.48 -21.80
CA ASP A 543 0.64 29.37 -20.62
C ASP A 543 -0.67 30.16 -20.78
N GLU A 544 -0.60 31.39 -21.31
CA GLU A 544 -1.79 32.21 -21.58
C GLU A 544 -2.68 31.55 -22.67
N TYR A 545 -2.08 30.83 -23.63
CA TYR A 545 -2.80 30.07 -24.66
C TYR A 545 -3.36 28.72 -24.14
N LEU A 546 -2.63 28.00 -23.30
CA LEU A 546 -3.03 26.70 -22.73
C LEU A 546 -4.15 26.83 -21.70
N SER A 547 -4.25 27.98 -21.02
CA SER A 547 -5.33 28.28 -20.08
C SER A 547 -6.72 28.36 -20.75
N ARG A 548 -6.80 28.55 -22.07
CA ARG A 548 -8.05 28.80 -22.80
C ARG A 548 -8.46 27.73 -23.80
N ASP A 549 -7.54 27.12 -24.55
CA ASP A 549 -7.88 26.13 -25.57
C ASP A 549 -6.73 25.11 -25.73
N MET A 550 -6.98 23.86 -25.34
CA MET A 550 -5.90 22.88 -25.24
C MET A 550 -5.49 22.25 -26.57
N VAL A 551 -4.18 22.39 -26.80
CA VAL A 551 -3.31 21.73 -27.79
C VAL A 551 -3.51 22.21 -29.24
N ILE A 552 -2.69 23.20 -29.63
CA ILE A 552 -2.78 23.90 -30.92
C ILE A 552 -2.14 23.07 -32.04
N ARG A 553 -2.92 22.82 -33.09
CA ARG A 553 -2.57 22.03 -34.27
C ARG A 553 -1.62 22.77 -35.23
N PRO A 554 -0.42 22.24 -35.56
CA PRO A 554 0.38 22.77 -36.65
C PRO A 554 -0.12 22.18 -38.00
N THR A 555 -0.93 22.92 -38.75
CA THR A 555 -1.56 22.39 -40.00
C THR A 555 -0.63 22.30 -41.21
N ASP A 556 0.55 22.92 -41.14
CA ASP A 556 1.43 23.14 -42.32
C ASP A 556 2.78 22.42 -42.22
N LEU A 557 2.93 21.45 -41.31
CA LEU A 557 4.17 20.68 -41.16
C LEU A 557 3.98 19.26 -41.69
N SER A 558 5.01 18.73 -42.34
CA SER A 558 5.09 17.28 -42.57
C SER A 558 5.21 16.53 -41.23
N PRO A 559 4.78 15.25 -41.14
CA PRO A 559 4.90 14.46 -39.91
C PRO A 559 6.32 14.45 -39.32
N ASP A 560 7.35 14.34 -40.16
CA ASP A 560 8.76 14.34 -39.73
C ASP A 560 9.21 15.69 -39.15
N GLU A 561 8.77 16.81 -39.75
CA GLU A 561 9.06 18.14 -39.24
C GLU A 561 8.33 18.41 -37.93
N ALA A 562 7.08 17.98 -37.83
CA ALA A 562 6.28 18.08 -36.61
C ALA A 562 6.90 17.27 -35.47
N TRP A 563 7.36 16.04 -35.75
CA TRP A 563 8.06 15.18 -34.80
C TRP A 563 9.35 15.83 -34.29
N ARG A 564 10.24 16.26 -35.20
CA ARG A 564 11.51 16.91 -34.82
C ARG A 564 11.29 18.19 -34.01
N LEU A 565 10.24 18.96 -34.34
CA LEU A 565 9.89 20.15 -33.60
C LEU A 565 9.50 19.82 -32.16
N ALA A 566 8.69 18.77 -31.95
CA ALA A 566 8.30 18.31 -30.62
C ALA A 566 9.48 17.72 -29.83
N GLU A 567 10.34 16.94 -30.50
CA GLU A 567 11.54 16.32 -29.92
C GLU A 567 12.58 17.35 -29.44
N ASN A 568 12.64 18.53 -30.05
CA ASN A 568 13.54 19.60 -29.62
C ASN A 568 13.04 20.37 -28.38
N ARG A 569 11.86 20.03 -27.85
CA ARG A 569 11.31 20.63 -26.61
C ARG A 569 11.67 19.76 -25.40
N ALA A 570 11.67 20.40 -24.22
CA ALA A 570 11.90 19.76 -22.92
C ALA A 570 10.70 19.97 -21.99
N GLY A 571 10.62 19.15 -20.94
CA GLY A 571 9.59 19.24 -19.90
C GLY A 571 8.16 19.22 -20.44
N GLU A 572 7.29 20.00 -19.82
CA GLU A 572 5.86 20.13 -20.20
C GLU A 572 5.65 20.59 -21.64
N SER A 573 6.53 21.46 -22.17
CA SER A 573 6.44 21.91 -23.57
C SER A 573 6.60 20.76 -24.57
N ARG A 574 7.39 19.72 -24.21
CA ARG A 574 7.53 18.50 -25.01
C ARG A 574 6.22 17.73 -25.04
N MET A 575 5.61 17.53 -23.88
CA MET A 575 4.33 16.83 -23.71
C MET A 575 3.22 17.51 -24.52
N VAL A 576 3.06 18.83 -24.40
CA VAL A 576 2.08 19.62 -25.18
C VAL A 576 2.32 19.47 -26.68
N SER A 577 3.58 19.55 -27.11
CA SER A 577 3.92 19.49 -28.53
C SER A 577 3.59 18.13 -29.14
N PHE A 578 3.94 17.03 -28.47
CA PHE A 578 3.58 15.69 -28.95
C PHE A 578 2.08 15.46 -28.94
N ALA A 579 1.38 15.87 -27.88
CA ALA A 579 -0.08 15.76 -27.80
C ALA A 579 -0.79 16.46 -28.97
N GLY A 580 -0.21 17.56 -29.47
CA GLY A 580 -0.82 18.39 -30.52
C GLY A 580 -0.69 17.88 -31.92
N ILE A 581 0.36 17.12 -32.17
CA ILE A 581 0.63 16.54 -33.49
C ILE A 581 0.00 15.14 -33.62
N LEU A 582 -0.40 14.50 -32.52
CA LEU A 582 -0.98 13.14 -32.50
C LEU A 582 -2.08 12.87 -33.55
N PRO A 583 -3.08 13.75 -33.74
CA PRO A 583 -4.13 13.50 -34.75
C PRO A 583 -3.58 13.40 -36.18
N ASP A 584 -2.51 14.13 -36.47
CA ASP A 584 -1.93 14.30 -37.80
C ASP A 584 -0.76 13.33 -38.07
N LEU A 585 -0.24 12.69 -37.02
CA LEU A 585 0.76 11.65 -37.17
C LEU A 585 0.19 10.39 -37.84
N PRO A 586 0.97 9.70 -38.69
CA PRO A 586 0.70 8.33 -39.12
C PRO A 586 0.47 7.40 -37.93
N GLU A 587 -0.36 6.37 -38.10
CA GLU A 587 -0.70 5.40 -37.04
C GLU A 587 0.55 4.82 -36.36
N GLU A 588 1.57 4.52 -37.14
CA GLU A 588 2.89 4.01 -36.73
C GLU A 588 3.64 4.93 -35.75
N LEU A 589 3.44 6.25 -35.85
CA LEU A 589 4.12 7.25 -35.02
C LEU A 589 3.29 7.69 -33.82
N ARG A 590 1.97 7.46 -33.83
CA ARG A 590 1.07 7.90 -32.74
C ARG A 590 1.42 7.23 -31.42
N GLU A 591 1.65 5.92 -31.44
CA GLU A 591 2.00 5.19 -30.22
C GLU A 591 3.31 5.71 -29.61
N SER A 592 4.33 5.95 -30.45
CA SER A 592 5.60 6.54 -30.01
C SER A 592 5.42 7.94 -29.44
N ALA A 593 4.61 8.80 -30.08
CA ALA A 593 4.29 10.12 -29.55
C ALA A 593 3.54 10.05 -28.20
N VAL A 594 2.62 9.12 -28.01
CA VAL A 594 1.95 8.92 -26.71
C VAL A 594 2.97 8.51 -25.63
N ARG A 595 3.92 7.64 -25.95
CA ARG A 595 4.98 7.27 -24.99
C ARG A 595 5.86 8.47 -24.61
N GLU A 596 6.13 9.38 -25.53
CA GLU A 596 6.83 10.64 -25.22
C GLU A 596 6.01 11.55 -24.30
N VAL A 597 4.71 11.68 -24.54
CA VAL A 597 3.78 12.41 -23.65
C VAL A 597 3.79 11.79 -22.24
N MET A 598 3.70 10.45 -22.16
CA MET A 598 3.74 9.73 -20.88
C MET A 598 5.08 9.89 -20.15
N ALA A 599 6.21 9.78 -20.85
CA ALA A 599 7.53 9.95 -20.24
C ALA A 599 7.69 11.37 -19.65
N ALA A 600 7.23 12.39 -20.38
CA ALA A 600 7.22 13.77 -19.88
C ALA A 600 6.27 13.95 -18.69
N TYR A 601 5.09 13.32 -18.72
CA TYR A 601 4.17 13.30 -17.59
C TYR A 601 4.79 12.67 -16.34
N TRP A 602 5.44 11.51 -16.46
CA TRP A 602 6.06 10.86 -15.30
C TRP A 602 7.25 11.63 -14.72
N ALA A 603 7.91 12.46 -15.52
CA ALA A 603 9.02 13.28 -15.06
C ALA A 603 8.57 14.58 -14.36
N HIS A 604 7.43 15.15 -14.75
CA HIS A 604 7.06 16.54 -14.39
C HIS A 604 5.57 16.75 -14.13
N GLY A 605 4.78 15.69 -14.04
CA GLY A 605 3.31 15.76 -14.15
C GLY A 605 2.65 16.52 -13.01
N ASP A 606 1.85 17.51 -13.37
CA ASP A 606 0.84 18.14 -12.54
C ASP A 606 -0.58 17.84 -13.08
N ARG A 607 -1.59 18.52 -12.54
CA ARG A 607 -2.99 18.35 -13.00
C ARG A 607 -3.20 18.76 -14.46
N LEU A 608 -2.52 19.79 -14.94
CA LEU A 608 -2.62 20.22 -16.33
C LEU A 608 -2.01 19.15 -17.25
N ALA A 609 -0.87 18.61 -16.85
CA ALA A 609 -0.21 17.51 -17.54
C ALA A 609 -1.10 16.27 -17.64
N LEU A 610 -1.82 15.92 -16.58
CA LEU A 610 -2.78 14.83 -16.60
C LEU A 610 -3.90 15.07 -17.63
N ARG A 611 -4.43 16.29 -17.72
CA ARG A 611 -5.46 16.63 -18.74
C ARG A 611 -4.92 16.47 -20.16
N ILE A 612 -3.68 16.88 -20.41
CA ILE A 612 -3.01 16.70 -21.71
C ILE A 612 -2.86 15.22 -22.03
N LEU A 613 -2.36 14.43 -21.07
CA LEU A 613 -2.19 12.99 -21.21
C LEU A 613 -3.52 12.27 -21.44
N ALA A 614 -4.57 12.61 -20.68
CA ALA A 614 -5.90 12.04 -20.85
C ALA A 614 -6.49 12.37 -22.23
N ALA A 615 -6.25 13.57 -22.77
CA ALA A 615 -6.67 13.92 -24.14
C ALA A 615 -6.02 13.02 -25.21
N CYS A 616 -4.87 12.40 -24.91
CA CYS A 616 -4.18 11.45 -25.78
C CYS A 616 -4.74 10.01 -25.72
N ALA A 617 -5.68 9.72 -24.82
CA ALA A 617 -6.25 8.39 -24.59
C ALA A 617 -6.74 7.65 -25.86
N PRO A 618 -7.35 8.31 -26.87
CA PRO A 618 -7.80 7.61 -28.08
C PRO A 618 -6.69 6.90 -28.87
N TRP A 619 -5.44 7.33 -28.71
CA TRP A 619 -4.26 6.78 -29.40
C TRP A 619 -3.34 5.97 -28.48
N MET A 620 -3.73 5.83 -27.20
CA MET A 620 -2.95 5.13 -26.20
C MET A 620 -3.19 3.62 -26.29
N ALA A 621 -2.13 2.83 -26.13
CA ALA A 621 -2.27 1.38 -25.94
C ALA A 621 -3.11 1.10 -24.68
N LEU A 622 -3.95 0.06 -24.68
CA LEU A 622 -4.82 -0.22 -23.53
C LEU A 622 -4.04 -0.42 -22.23
N ALA A 623 -2.88 -1.10 -22.29
CA ALA A 623 -2.04 -1.32 -21.11
C ALA A 623 -1.50 0.00 -20.53
N ASP A 624 -1.15 0.96 -21.39
CA ASP A 624 -0.70 2.28 -20.97
C ASP A 624 -1.84 3.12 -20.40
N ALA A 625 -3.03 3.06 -21.03
CA ALA A 625 -4.23 3.74 -20.52
C ALA A 625 -4.64 3.20 -19.15
N ALA A 626 -4.54 1.89 -18.94
CA ALA A 626 -4.79 1.26 -17.64
C ALA A 626 -3.73 1.69 -16.62
N ARG A 627 -2.44 1.73 -16.98
CA ARG A 627 -1.38 2.18 -16.07
C ARG A 627 -1.59 3.63 -15.62
N VAL A 628 -1.92 4.53 -16.54
CA VAL A 628 -2.25 5.92 -16.19
C VAL A 628 -3.48 5.95 -15.28
N LEU A 629 -4.57 5.26 -15.65
CA LEU A 629 -5.79 5.25 -14.83
C LEU A 629 -5.52 4.76 -13.40
N CYS A 630 -4.84 3.63 -13.24
CA CYS A 630 -4.51 3.04 -11.93
C CYS A 630 -3.56 3.92 -11.13
N ASN A 631 -2.60 4.58 -11.78
CA ASN A 631 -1.68 5.47 -11.07
C ASN A 631 -2.35 6.75 -10.59
N GLU A 632 -3.37 7.25 -11.29
CA GLU A 632 -4.03 8.52 -10.93
C GLU A 632 -5.21 8.32 -9.98
N LEU A 633 -5.90 7.18 -10.05
CA LEU A 633 -7.04 6.92 -9.18
C LEU A 633 -6.60 6.52 -7.77
N GLY A 634 -6.71 7.45 -6.83
CA GLY A 634 -6.57 7.22 -5.38
C GLY A 634 -5.12 7.17 -4.90
N ASN A 635 -4.24 7.86 -5.61
CA ASN A 635 -2.81 7.87 -5.37
C ASN A 635 -2.46 9.29 -4.91
N ASP A 636 -2.46 9.52 -3.59
CA ASP A 636 -2.27 10.82 -2.92
C ASP A 636 -0.80 11.34 -2.99
N TRP A 637 -0.06 11.03 -4.05
CA TRP A 637 1.41 11.11 -4.08
C TRP A 637 2.01 12.50 -3.97
N THR A 638 1.25 13.55 -4.28
CA THR A 638 1.83 14.90 -4.27
C THR A 638 1.59 15.55 -2.91
N GLY A 639 2.60 15.46 -2.04
CA GLY A 639 2.66 16.21 -0.77
C GLY A 639 2.54 17.73 -0.94
N GLU A 640 2.65 18.25 -2.15
CA GLU A 640 2.44 19.66 -2.49
C GLU A 640 0.97 20.00 -2.81
N TYR A 641 0.14 19.00 -3.13
CA TYR A 641 -1.27 19.16 -3.50
C TYR A 641 -2.11 17.96 -3.04
N PRO A 642 -2.43 17.85 -1.73
CA PRO A 642 -3.31 16.80 -1.18
C PRO A 642 -4.76 16.88 -1.71
N GLU A 643 -5.02 17.60 -2.79
CA GLU A 643 -6.33 17.83 -3.40
C GLU A 643 -6.37 17.48 -4.90
N MET A 644 -5.24 17.09 -5.53
CA MET A 644 -5.16 17.06 -7.00
C MET A 644 -6.16 16.09 -7.65
N LEU A 645 -6.51 14.99 -6.97
CA LEU A 645 -7.59 14.07 -7.37
C LEU A 645 -8.37 13.52 -6.17
N VAL A 646 -8.46 14.29 -5.08
CA VAL A 646 -9.27 13.87 -3.93
C VAL A 646 -10.73 13.95 -4.30
N GLY A 647 -11.35 12.77 -4.42
CA GLY A 647 -12.77 12.65 -4.72
C GLY A 647 -13.12 12.88 -6.19
N PHE A 648 -14.43 12.79 -6.41
CA PHE A 648 -15.14 12.61 -7.68
C PHE A 648 -14.72 13.54 -8.84
N GLY A 649 -14.08 14.67 -8.56
CA GLY A 649 -13.62 15.64 -9.58
C GLY A 649 -12.57 15.09 -10.54
N GLY A 650 -11.67 14.23 -10.07
CA GLY A 650 -10.60 13.63 -10.89
C GLY A 650 -11.13 12.72 -12.01
N LEU A 651 -12.25 12.04 -11.76
CA LEU A 651 -12.88 11.14 -12.75
C LEU A 651 -13.33 11.87 -14.02
N THR A 652 -13.60 13.17 -13.92
CA THR A 652 -13.99 13.97 -15.08
C THR A 652 -12.84 14.12 -16.06
N GLU A 653 -11.63 14.35 -15.53
CA GLU A 653 -10.39 14.50 -16.31
C GLU A 653 -9.95 13.15 -16.89
N LEU A 654 -10.16 12.06 -16.15
CA LEU A 654 -9.85 10.69 -16.58
C LEU A 654 -10.89 10.07 -17.52
N SER A 655 -12.00 10.77 -17.80
CA SER A 655 -13.09 10.25 -18.65
C SER A 655 -12.67 9.76 -20.04
N PRO A 656 -11.68 10.36 -20.74
CA PRO A 656 -11.19 9.80 -21.99
C PRO A 656 -10.51 8.43 -21.81
N LEU A 657 -9.79 8.21 -20.70
CA LEU A 657 -9.15 6.93 -20.37
C LEU A 657 -10.20 5.86 -20.04
N LEU A 658 -11.22 6.22 -19.24
CA LEU A 658 -12.34 5.32 -18.95
C LEU A 658 -13.02 4.86 -20.25
N ARG A 659 -13.28 5.79 -21.16
CA ARG A 659 -13.85 5.49 -22.49
C ARG A 659 -12.91 4.63 -23.33
N ARG A 660 -11.61 4.87 -23.31
CA ARG A 660 -10.64 4.04 -24.05
C ARG A 660 -10.63 2.60 -23.53
N LEU A 661 -10.72 2.40 -22.23
CA LEU A 661 -10.57 1.09 -21.60
C LEU A 661 -11.81 0.19 -21.70
N GLY A 662 -13.01 0.76 -21.52
CA GLY A 662 -14.26 -0.02 -21.50
C GLY A 662 -15.45 0.69 -22.16
N GLY A 663 -15.18 1.66 -23.03
CA GLY A 663 -16.21 2.29 -23.85
C GLY A 663 -17.28 3.02 -23.04
N THR A 664 -18.52 2.94 -23.53
CA THR A 664 -19.68 3.54 -22.87
C THR A 664 -20.04 2.84 -21.57
N ALA A 665 -19.85 1.52 -21.51
CA ALA A 665 -20.15 0.72 -20.32
C ALA A 665 -19.28 1.15 -19.13
N ALA A 666 -17.99 1.45 -19.34
CA ALA A 666 -17.11 1.96 -18.29
C ALA A 666 -17.54 3.34 -17.77
N LEU A 667 -17.98 4.25 -18.65
CA LEU A 667 -18.48 5.57 -18.23
C LEU A 667 -19.77 5.45 -17.41
N VAL A 668 -20.72 4.61 -17.83
CA VAL A 668 -21.96 4.35 -17.10
C VAL A 668 -21.69 3.67 -15.76
N GLY A 669 -20.77 2.70 -15.73
CA GLY A 669 -20.38 2.01 -14.52
C GLY A 669 -19.65 2.92 -13.53
N ALA A 670 -18.76 3.80 -14.01
CA ALA A 670 -18.16 4.85 -13.19
C ALA A 670 -19.23 5.81 -12.65
N ALA A 671 -20.16 6.28 -13.49
CA ALA A 671 -21.28 7.12 -13.05
C ALA A 671 -22.13 6.45 -11.95
N ARG A 672 -22.39 5.14 -12.10
CA ARG A 672 -23.10 4.35 -11.09
C ARG A 672 -22.32 4.29 -9.79
N ALA A 673 -21.02 4.00 -9.85
CA ALA A 673 -20.16 3.99 -8.67
C ALA A 673 -20.18 5.35 -7.94
N ILE A 674 -20.15 6.47 -8.68
CA ILE A 674 -20.28 7.82 -8.10
C ILE A 674 -21.60 7.97 -7.33
N ALA A 675 -22.71 7.58 -7.95
CA ALA A 675 -24.04 7.69 -7.34
C ALA A 675 -24.20 6.76 -6.13
N ASP A 676 -23.74 5.51 -6.23
CA ASP A 676 -23.85 4.50 -5.19
C ASP A 676 -22.97 4.81 -3.98
N VAL A 677 -21.70 5.16 -4.20
CA VAL A 677 -20.82 5.63 -3.12
C VAL A 677 -21.39 6.90 -2.49
N GLY A 678 -21.98 7.81 -3.28
CA GLY A 678 -22.64 8.99 -2.75
C GLY A 678 -23.88 8.69 -1.88
N ARG A 679 -24.58 7.60 -2.15
CA ARG A 679 -25.70 7.13 -1.30
C ARG A 679 -25.19 6.42 -0.05
N TRP A 680 -24.15 5.63 -0.18
CA TRP A 680 -23.52 4.91 0.92
C TRP A 680 -22.82 5.85 1.90
N LEU A 681 -22.07 6.81 1.38
CA LEU A 681 -21.24 7.77 2.10
C LEU A 681 -21.64 9.20 1.71
N PRO A 682 -22.80 9.69 2.19
CA PRO A 682 -23.36 10.98 1.79
C PRO A 682 -22.45 12.17 2.07
#